data_AF-A0AA35ITR3-F1
#
_entry.id   AF-A0AA35ITR3-F1
#
_cell.length_a   1.000
_cell.length_b   1.000
_cell.length_c   1.000
_cell.angle_alpha   90.00
_cell.angle_beta   90.00
_cell.angle_gamma   90.00
#
_symmetry.space_group_name_H-M   'P 1'
#
loop_
_entity.id
_entity.type
_entity.pdbx_description
1 polymer ?
#
loop_
_entity_poly.entity_id
_entity_poly.type
_entity_poly.pdbx_seq_one_letter_code
_entity_poly.pdbx_strand_id
1 'polypeptide(L)'
;MTISLSNKKKRDYAKISDEISTETSPVKRKQLESAPGDQEEEYTDHEIIIEPLHFANNNNAVLTDSENYLRWQNTISNVVKSVVSIHFSQVAPFDCDSALVSEATGFVVDAKLGIILTNRHVVGPGPFVGYVVFDNHEECDVIPIYRDPVHDFGFLKFDPKKIKYSKIKALALKPSLAKVGSEIRVVGNDAGEKLSILAGFISRIDRNAPEYGELTYNDFNTEYIQAAASASGGSSGSPVVNIDGYAVALQAGGSTEASTDFFLPLDRILRALICIQTSKPITRGTIQVQWLLKPYDECRRLGLTSERESQARAKFPENIGLLVAETVLREGPGYDKIKEGDTLISINDETISSFMQVDRIQDENVGKEIKLIIQRGGVEHTIVCKVGDLHDITPHRYVEVCGATFHELSYQMARFYALPARGVFLSSASGSFNFDSKERVGWIVDSINNKETPDLNTFIEIMKTIPDRKRVTVRYHHLTDQHSPLVTSIYIDRHWCNEFRVYTRNDTTGIWDFHNVADPLPAEPLKPRSAKIIPIPVNNEKIAKLSSSLCTVATMAAVPLDSLSADILKTSGLIVDAEKGYVLVSRRVVPHDCLDTFVTIADSLVVPATVEFLHPTHNFAIVKYDPKLVKAPLITPKLSTTRMKRGDKLQFIGFTQNDRIVTSETTVTDISSVSIPSNLIPRYRASNLEAISIDCNVSTRCNSGILTDDDGTVRGLWLPFLGERLENKEKVYLMGLDIMDCQEVIDILKNGGKPRVSIVDAGFGSISVLQARIRGVPEEWIMRMEHESNNRLQFITVSRVSYTEDTVHLETGDVILSVDGRLVTEMNDLNGVVSSADGILPPAILDFKVVRDGNIVDLKIKTVEVQETDHFVIFAGSILQEPHHAVLQAMVDVPKGVYCTFRGESSPALQYGISATNFITHVNEIETPNLDIFLKVVKTIPDNSYCKMRLMTFDNVPFAISLKTNYHYFPTAELKRDNITHKWIEKEFTGNSQSEK
;
A
#
# COMPACT_ATOMS: atom_id res chain seq x y z
N MET A 1 22.36 13.02 -29.77
CA MET A 1 23.59 12.27 -29.44
C MET A 1 23.90 12.58 -28.00
N THR A 2 23.75 11.61 -27.11
CA THR A 2 23.79 11.82 -25.66
C THR A 2 24.57 10.65 -25.05
N ILE A 3 25.59 10.95 -24.26
CA ILE A 3 26.51 9.95 -23.71
C ILE A 3 25.98 9.50 -22.35
N SER A 4 25.66 8.21 -22.22
CA SER A 4 25.30 7.59 -20.94
C SER A 4 26.55 7.17 -20.15
N LEU A 5 26.60 7.49 -18.86
CA LEU A 5 27.56 6.90 -17.93
C LEU A 5 26.82 6.06 -16.88
N SER A 6 26.83 4.75 -17.06
CA SER A 6 26.32 3.77 -16.10
C SER A 6 27.43 3.28 -15.18
N ASN A 7 27.32 3.51 -13.86
CA ASN A 7 28.26 2.94 -12.90
C ASN A 7 27.84 1.52 -12.47
N LYS A 8 28.40 0.52 -13.15
CA LYS A 8 28.53 -0.85 -12.63
C LYS A 8 29.96 -1.09 -12.18
N LYS A 9 30.17 -1.49 -10.90
CA LYS A 9 31.07 -2.56 -10.42
C LYS A 9 31.43 -2.37 -8.95
N LYS A 10 31.22 -3.43 -8.15
CA LYS A 10 32.32 -4.20 -7.53
C LYS A 10 31.78 -5.50 -6.90
N ARG A 11 32.15 -6.62 -7.52
CA ARG A 11 32.30 -7.95 -6.92
C ARG A 11 33.59 -8.55 -7.45
N ASP A 12 34.08 -9.54 -6.72
CA ASP A 12 35.13 -10.54 -7.03
C ASP A 12 36.51 -10.28 -6.44
N TYR A 13 36.83 -11.06 -5.40
CA TYR A 13 37.98 -11.96 -5.21
C TYR A 13 37.77 -12.70 -3.87
N ALA A 14 38.24 -13.91 -3.59
CA ALA A 14 38.31 -15.21 -4.27
C ALA A 14 38.90 -16.18 -3.20
N LYS A 15 38.39 -17.41 -3.17
CA LYS A 15 38.65 -18.52 -2.20
C LYS A 15 40.11 -18.81 -1.79
N ILE A 16 40.27 -19.42 -0.59
CA ILE A 16 41.08 -20.62 -0.19
C ILE A 16 40.97 -20.72 1.38
N SER A 17 40.17 -21.62 1.98
CA SER A 17 40.49 -22.99 2.52
C SER A 17 41.75 -23.06 3.40
N ASP A 18 41.83 -23.70 4.58
CA ASP A 18 40.89 -24.52 5.40
C ASP A 18 41.38 -24.56 6.87
N GLU A 19 40.70 -25.34 7.74
CA GLU A 19 41.09 -25.82 9.11
C GLU A 19 40.29 -25.31 10.35
N ILE A 20 39.10 -25.90 10.51
CA ILE A 20 38.69 -26.71 11.69
C ILE A 20 39.27 -26.33 13.08
N SER A 21 38.42 -25.87 13.98
CA SER A 21 38.05 -26.68 15.17
C SER A 21 36.85 -26.12 15.94
N THR A 22 36.12 -27.06 16.55
CA THR A 22 34.88 -26.88 17.32
C THR A 22 35.16 -26.46 18.76
N GLU A 23 34.28 -25.67 19.37
CA GLU A 23 33.34 -26.16 20.39
C GLU A 23 32.31 -25.11 20.83
N THR A 24 31.26 -25.54 21.51
CA THR A 24 30.02 -24.78 21.74
C THR A 24 29.54 -24.87 23.19
N SER A 25 28.61 -23.97 23.55
CA SER A 25 27.60 -24.16 24.63
C SER A 25 28.05 -23.71 26.05
N PRO A 26 27.13 -23.57 27.05
CA PRO A 26 26.79 -22.21 27.52
C PRO A 26 26.80 -22.05 29.05
N VAL A 27 26.72 -20.81 29.54
CA VAL A 27 26.67 -20.52 30.99
C VAL A 27 25.21 -20.37 31.48
N LYS A 28 24.82 -21.20 32.45
CA LYS A 28 23.64 -20.97 33.31
C LYS A 28 24.00 -21.11 34.80
N ARG A 29 23.46 -20.17 35.58
CA ARG A 29 23.62 -19.91 37.02
C ARG A 29 23.61 -21.14 37.94
N LYS A 30 24.35 -21.02 39.06
CA LYS A 30 23.83 -21.29 40.42
C LYS A 30 24.49 -20.38 41.47
N GLN A 31 23.72 -19.98 42.49
CA GLN A 31 24.17 -19.28 43.69
C GLN A 31 24.48 -20.29 44.81
N LEU A 32 25.41 -19.98 45.73
CA LEU A 32 25.12 -19.66 47.15
C LEU A 32 26.44 -19.36 47.93
N GLU A 33 26.38 -18.42 48.89
CA GLU A 33 26.96 -18.38 50.27
C GLU A 33 28.27 -19.15 50.62
N SER A 34 29.21 -18.70 51.48
CA SER A 34 29.32 -17.53 52.40
C SER A 34 30.74 -17.40 53.03
N ALA A 35 31.24 -16.16 53.25
CA ALA A 35 32.04 -15.59 54.40
C ALA A 35 33.15 -16.40 55.17
N PRO A 36 34.00 -15.77 56.04
CA PRO A 36 34.80 -14.51 55.94
C PRO A 36 36.26 -14.62 56.52
N GLY A 37 36.99 -13.50 56.65
CA GLY A 37 38.28 -13.33 57.41
C GLY A 37 39.42 -12.73 56.56
N ASP A 38 40.32 -11.84 57.02
CA ASP A 38 40.59 -11.25 58.36
C ASP A 38 41.29 -9.85 58.30
N GLN A 39 41.02 -9.00 59.32
CA GLN A 39 41.90 -8.10 60.13
C GLN A 39 42.92 -7.10 59.48
N GLU A 40 42.82 -5.77 59.71
CA GLU A 40 43.43 -4.91 60.80
C GLU A 40 44.89 -4.45 60.48
N GLU A 41 45.44 -3.28 60.86
CA GLU A 41 45.06 -2.14 61.74
C GLU A 41 45.93 -0.86 61.45
N GLU A 42 45.39 0.36 61.72
CA GLU A 42 46.01 1.59 62.35
C GLU A 42 47.39 2.21 61.91
N TYR A 43 47.81 3.46 62.24
CA TYR A 43 47.34 4.58 63.11
C TYR A 43 47.76 5.99 62.54
N THR A 44 47.43 7.08 63.27
CA THR A 44 47.53 8.54 62.93
C THR A 44 48.88 9.21 63.30
N ASP A 45 49.25 10.41 62.80
CA ASP A 45 48.97 11.77 63.38
C ASP A 45 49.85 12.87 62.67
N HIS A 46 49.74 14.22 62.81
CA HIS A 46 48.95 15.15 63.67
C HIS A 46 48.73 16.57 63.03
N GLU A 47 48.48 17.60 63.86
CA GLU A 47 48.06 19.02 63.67
C GLU A 47 48.99 20.08 62.98
N ILE A 48 48.39 21.22 62.55
CA ILE A 48 48.53 22.58 63.15
C ILE A 48 47.51 23.60 62.54
N ILE A 49 47.03 24.54 63.37
CA ILE A 49 45.96 25.54 63.09
C ILE A 49 46.53 26.90 62.61
N ILE A 50 45.90 27.52 61.59
CA ILE A 50 45.92 28.99 61.36
C ILE A 50 44.56 29.49 60.80
N GLU A 51 43.94 30.45 61.48
CA GLU A 51 42.92 31.40 60.94
C GLU A 51 43.57 32.80 60.80
N PRO A 52 42.99 33.83 60.12
CA PRO A 52 41.65 33.91 59.50
C PRO A 52 41.66 34.52 58.06
N LEU A 53 40.48 34.58 57.40
CA LEU A 53 39.92 35.82 56.79
C LEU A 53 38.59 35.56 56.03
N HIS A 54 37.56 36.35 56.31
CA HIS A 54 36.31 36.36 55.54
C HIS A 54 36.49 37.01 54.17
N PHE A 55 36.09 36.30 53.11
CA PHE A 55 35.46 36.89 51.93
C PHE A 55 34.23 36.06 51.54
N ALA A 56 33.09 36.72 51.36
CA ALA A 56 31.86 36.06 50.97
C ALA A 56 31.87 35.74 49.47
N ASN A 57 31.39 34.56 49.07
CA ASN A 57 30.92 34.33 47.70
C ASN A 57 29.96 33.13 47.58
N ASN A 58 28.80 33.43 47.00
CA ASN A 58 27.83 32.58 46.28
C ASN A 58 27.80 31.06 46.52
N ASN A 59 26.65 30.61 47.05
CA ASN A 59 26.21 29.21 47.02
C ASN A 59 25.98 28.71 45.58
N ASN A 60 27.00 28.10 44.98
CA ASN A 60 26.81 27.06 43.96
C ASN A 60 27.26 25.73 44.58
N ALA A 61 26.34 25.06 45.27
CA ALA A 61 26.58 23.70 45.72
C ALA A 61 26.64 22.78 44.49
N VAL A 62 27.82 22.22 44.21
CA VAL A 62 27.97 21.12 43.27
C VAL A 62 27.31 19.91 43.93
N LEU A 63 26.09 19.59 43.48
CA LEU A 63 25.37 18.39 43.93
C LEU A 63 26.20 17.15 43.60
N THR A 64 26.19 16.19 44.52
CA THR A 64 26.83 14.89 44.29
C THR A 64 26.08 14.11 43.21
N ASP A 65 26.77 13.22 42.48
CA ASP A 65 26.16 12.45 41.38
C ASP A 65 24.95 11.61 41.86
N SER A 66 24.96 11.16 43.12
CA SER A 66 23.84 10.46 43.76
C SER A 66 22.62 11.35 44.00
N GLU A 67 22.81 12.62 44.38
CA GLU A 67 21.71 13.60 44.54
C GLU A 67 21.10 13.98 43.19
N ASN A 68 21.93 14.18 42.16
CA ASN A 68 21.47 14.44 40.79
C ASN A 68 20.68 13.25 40.23
N TYR A 69 21.16 12.01 40.44
CA TYR A 69 20.44 10.80 40.05
C TYR A 69 19.06 10.69 40.74
N LEU A 70 19.00 10.91 42.06
CA LEU A 70 17.75 10.87 42.82
C LEU A 70 16.77 11.97 42.37
N ARG A 71 17.26 13.16 42.03
CA ARG A 71 16.43 14.25 41.48
C ARG A 71 15.86 13.89 40.12
N TRP A 72 16.66 13.31 39.22
CA TRP A 72 16.18 12.81 37.93
C TRP A 72 15.13 11.71 38.10
N GLN A 73 15.35 10.74 38.99
CA GLN A 73 14.39 9.66 39.25
C GLN A 73 13.02 10.20 39.71
N ASN A 74 13.01 11.19 40.62
CA ASN A 74 11.80 11.86 41.08
C ASN A 74 11.13 12.70 39.98
N THR A 75 11.92 13.36 39.14
CA THR A 75 11.43 14.17 38.01
C THR A 75 10.74 13.29 36.97
N ILE A 76 11.43 12.24 36.51
CA ILE A 76 10.88 11.26 35.56
C ILE A 76 9.59 10.63 36.10
N SER A 77 9.56 10.19 37.36
CA SER A 77 8.37 9.61 38.01
C SER A 77 7.15 10.56 38.04
N ASN A 78 7.35 11.86 37.81
CA ASN A 78 6.28 12.84 37.65
C ASN A 78 5.98 13.17 36.19
N VAL A 79 6.99 13.22 35.32
CA VAL A 79 6.86 13.50 33.88
C VAL A 79 6.06 12.40 33.18
N VAL A 80 6.35 11.13 33.49
CA VAL A 80 5.67 9.94 32.94
C VAL A 80 4.14 10.02 33.03
N LYS A 81 3.61 10.59 34.12
CA LYS A 81 2.16 10.74 34.39
C LYS A 81 1.47 11.80 33.51
N SER A 82 2.23 12.44 32.63
CA SER A 82 1.76 13.40 31.64
C SER A 82 2.04 12.92 30.22
N VAL A 83 2.79 11.82 30.03
CA VAL A 83 3.13 11.23 28.73
C VAL A 83 2.10 10.17 28.37
N VAL A 84 1.75 10.07 27.09
CA VAL A 84 0.78 9.11 26.55
C VAL A 84 1.32 8.43 25.30
N SER A 85 0.93 7.18 25.08
CA SER A 85 1.02 6.55 23.76
C SER A 85 -0.20 6.96 22.94
N ILE A 86 -0.01 7.29 21.67
CA ILE A 86 -1.06 7.66 20.72
C ILE A 86 -1.13 6.55 19.69
N HIS A 87 -2.27 5.86 19.59
CA HIS A 87 -2.52 4.83 18.57
C HIS A 87 -3.51 5.41 17.57
N PHE A 88 -3.13 5.47 16.28
CA PHE A 88 -3.90 6.21 15.29
C PHE A 88 -3.89 5.58 13.89
N SER A 89 -4.93 5.91 13.13
CA SER A 89 -5.08 5.67 11.71
C SER A 89 -5.25 7.02 11.00
N GLN A 90 -4.47 7.22 9.94
CA GLN A 90 -4.70 8.25 8.93
C GLN A 90 -5.44 7.59 7.77
N VAL A 91 -6.73 7.88 7.63
CA VAL A 91 -7.64 7.00 6.88
C VAL A 91 -7.44 7.05 5.36
N ALA A 92 -7.02 8.22 4.83
CA ALA A 92 -6.89 8.51 3.41
C ALA A 92 -5.60 9.31 3.12
N PRO A 93 -4.93 9.13 1.96
CA PRO A 93 -3.73 9.90 1.60
C PRO A 93 -4.04 11.39 1.37
N PHE A 94 -3.30 12.27 2.02
CA PHE A 94 -3.59 13.70 2.05
C PHE A 94 -2.34 14.55 2.27
N ASP A 95 -2.24 15.67 1.56
CA ASP A 95 -1.07 16.56 1.55
C ASP A 95 0.20 15.80 1.12
N CYS A 96 1.15 15.57 2.04
CA CYS A 96 2.36 14.78 1.78
C CYS A 96 2.28 13.34 2.35
N ASP A 97 1.19 13.00 3.03
CA ASP A 97 1.14 11.83 3.92
C ASP A 97 0.28 10.72 3.30
N SER A 98 0.78 9.49 3.35
CA SER A 98 0.05 8.28 2.92
C SER A 98 -0.92 7.80 3.99
N ALA A 99 -2.01 7.14 3.58
CA ALA A 99 -2.87 6.41 4.50
C ALA A 99 -2.07 5.33 5.27
N LEU A 100 -2.19 5.29 6.59
CA LEU A 100 -1.40 4.40 7.45
C LEU A 100 -2.06 4.16 8.81
N VAL A 101 -1.63 3.10 9.50
CA VAL A 101 -1.81 2.92 10.95
C VAL A 101 -0.45 3.01 11.62
N SER A 102 -0.36 3.76 12.74
CA SER A 102 0.90 3.87 13.50
C SER A 102 0.66 4.22 14.97
N GLU A 103 1.77 4.28 15.71
CA GLU A 103 1.84 4.58 17.13
C GLU A 103 2.94 5.63 17.37
N ALA A 104 2.69 6.58 18.26
CA ALA A 104 3.61 7.66 18.56
C ALA A 104 3.47 8.15 20.00
N THR A 105 4.33 9.09 20.40
CA THR A 105 4.26 9.70 21.73
C THR A 105 3.50 11.03 21.69
N GLY A 106 2.82 11.36 22.77
CA GLY A 106 2.44 12.74 23.07
C GLY A 106 2.50 13.03 24.56
N PHE A 107 2.24 14.27 24.94
CA PHE A 107 2.12 14.64 26.34
C PHE A 107 1.07 15.71 26.61
N VAL A 108 0.42 15.59 27.76
CA VAL A 108 -0.60 16.53 28.22
C VAL A 108 0.05 17.87 28.58
N VAL A 109 -0.49 18.93 27.98
CA VAL A 109 -0.10 20.33 28.23
C VAL A 109 -1.20 21.15 28.90
N ASP A 110 -2.45 20.66 28.86
CA ASP A 110 -3.54 21.17 29.70
C ASP A 110 -4.44 20.03 30.20
N ALA A 111 -4.31 19.70 31.50
CA ALA A 111 -5.08 18.63 32.13
C ALA A 111 -6.56 18.98 32.39
N LYS A 112 -6.95 20.26 32.33
CA LYS A 112 -8.35 20.71 32.54
C LYS A 112 -9.14 20.70 31.24
N LEU A 113 -8.51 21.14 30.15
CA LEU A 113 -9.09 21.16 28.81
C LEU A 113 -8.89 19.84 28.05
N GLY A 114 -8.00 18.97 28.55
CA GLY A 114 -7.68 17.68 27.93
C GLY A 114 -6.81 17.82 26.69
N ILE A 115 -5.84 18.75 26.70
CA ILE A 115 -4.99 19.04 25.52
C ILE A 115 -3.67 18.27 25.62
N ILE A 116 -3.38 17.53 24.55
CA ILE A 116 -2.14 16.78 24.32
C ILE A 116 -1.37 17.45 23.17
N LEU A 117 -0.06 17.62 23.34
CA LEU A 117 0.89 18.03 22.32
C LEU A 117 1.61 16.81 21.74
N THR A 118 1.78 16.79 20.42
CA THR A 118 2.58 15.82 19.67
C THR A 118 3.01 16.46 18.33
N ASN A 119 3.68 15.71 17.44
CA ASN A 119 4.07 16.20 16.12
C ASN A 119 2.89 16.36 15.15
N ARG A 120 3.07 17.17 14.10
CA ARG A 120 2.06 17.36 13.04
C ARG A 120 1.84 16.04 12.28
N HIS A 121 2.92 15.32 11.97
CA HIS A 121 2.83 14.02 11.29
C HIS A 121 2.11 12.93 12.11
N VAL A 122 2.01 13.09 13.44
CA VAL A 122 1.20 12.21 14.31
C VAL A 122 -0.28 12.59 14.24
N VAL A 123 -0.60 13.89 14.30
CA VAL A 123 -1.99 14.38 14.17
C VAL A 123 -2.54 14.20 12.75
N GLY A 124 -1.65 14.10 11.74
CA GLY A 124 -1.90 13.88 10.32
C GLY A 124 -2.61 15.06 9.64
N PRO A 125 -2.21 15.51 8.44
CA PRO A 125 -2.87 16.64 7.77
C PRO A 125 -4.30 16.31 7.30
N GLY A 126 -4.56 15.03 6.99
CA GLY A 126 -5.86 14.51 6.54
C GLY A 126 -6.81 14.08 7.69
N PRO A 127 -7.76 13.17 7.41
CA PRO A 127 -8.63 12.61 8.43
C PRO A 127 -7.88 11.62 9.34
N PHE A 128 -8.14 11.75 10.62
CA PHE A 128 -7.46 11.04 11.71
C PHE A 128 -8.50 10.32 12.57
N VAL A 129 -8.15 9.11 13.00
CA VAL A 129 -8.91 8.31 13.97
C VAL A 129 -7.92 7.81 14.99
N GLY A 130 -8.13 8.04 16.28
CA GLY A 130 -7.17 7.57 17.27
C GLY A 130 -7.66 7.63 18.71
N TYR A 131 -6.90 6.95 19.56
CA TYR A 131 -7.05 6.95 21.01
C TYR A 131 -5.67 7.07 21.66
N VAL A 132 -5.65 7.46 22.93
CA VAL A 132 -4.44 7.54 23.73
C VAL A 132 -4.49 6.59 24.91
N VAL A 133 -3.34 5.99 25.21
CA VAL A 133 -3.10 5.11 26.36
C VAL A 133 -2.25 5.87 27.38
N PHE A 134 -2.78 6.02 28.60
CA PHE A 134 -2.08 6.65 29.72
C PHE A 134 -1.14 5.66 30.43
N ASP A 135 -0.28 6.17 31.34
CA ASP A 135 0.69 5.36 32.10
C ASP A 135 0.06 4.16 32.83
N ASN A 136 -1.17 4.34 33.35
CA ASN A 136 -1.97 3.30 34.00
C ASN A 136 -2.78 2.40 33.07
N HIS A 137 -2.60 2.52 31.74
CA HIS A 137 -3.33 1.79 30.69
C HIS A 137 -4.84 2.10 30.63
N GLU A 138 -5.29 3.26 31.11
CA GLU A 138 -6.58 3.80 30.69
C GLU A 138 -6.52 4.31 29.25
N GLU A 139 -7.53 3.99 28.46
CA GLU A 139 -7.71 4.48 27.08
C GLU A 139 -8.70 5.65 27.02
N CYS A 140 -8.45 6.62 26.14
CA CYS A 140 -9.44 7.60 25.74
C CYS A 140 -9.30 8.00 24.28
N ASP A 141 -10.42 8.04 23.56
CA ASP A 141 -10.51 8.64 22.23
C ASP A 141 -9.99 10.09 22.23
N VAL A 142 -9.28 10.44 21.15
CA VAL A 142 -8.77 11.79 20.90
C VAL A 142 -9.27 12.33 19.57
N ILE A 143 -9.50 13.64 19.54
CA ILE A 143 -9.75 14.39 18.32
C ILE A 143 -8.64 15.42 18.07
N PRO A 144 -8.20 15.62 16.82
CA PRO A 144 -7.39 16.77 16.43
C PRO A 144 -8.13 18.09 16.67
N ILE A 145 -7.43 19.07 17.22
CA ILE A 145 -7.94 20.45 17.39
C ILE A 145 -7.04 21.52 16.78
N TYR A 146 -5.79 21.20 16.43
CA TYR A 146 -4.90 22.07 15.66
C TYR A 146 -3.76 21.26 15.04
N ARG A 147 -3.29 21.72 13.87
CA ARG A 147 -2.07 21.30 13.17
C ARG A 147 -1.42 22.56 12.62
N ASP A 148 -0.11 22.73 12.76
CA ASP A 148 0.54 23.84 12.06
C ASP A 148 0.64 23.54 10.54
N PRO A 149 0.47 24.55 9.67
CA PRO A 149 0.72 24.37 8.24
C PRO A 149 2.18 24.07 7.87
N VAL A 150 3.15 24.50 8.68
CA VAL A 150 4.58 24.55 8.32
C VAL A 150 5.49 23.82 9.29
N HIS A 151 5.17 23.82 10.58
CA HIS A 151 6.04 23.25 11.63
C HIS A 151 5.49 21.96 12.22
N ASP A 152 6.36 21.02 12.59
CA ASP A 152 5.97 19.66 12.96
C ASP A 152 5.37 19.55 14.37
N PHE A 153 4.27 20.25 14.63
CA PHE A 153 3.47 20.12 15.84
C PHE A 153 1.96 20.18 15.58
N GLY A 154 1.22 19.51 16.46
CA GLY A 154 -0.23 19.56 16.51
C GLY A 154 -0.76 19.34 17.93
N PHE A 155 -2.04 19.61 18.11
CA PHE A 155 -2.74 19.39 19.37
C PHE A 155 -3.91 18.42 19.18
N LEU A 156 -3.93 17.40 20.04
CA LEU A 156 -5.03 16.47 20.23
C LEU A 156 -5.82 16.86 21.48
N LYS A 157 -7.11 16.51 21.51
CA LYS A 157 -8.01 16.73 22.62
C LYS A 157 -8.71 15.44 23.02
N PHE A 158 -8.64 15.09 24.30
CA PHE A 158 -9.42 14.01 24.92
C PHE A 158 -10.45 14.60 25.88
N ASP A 159 -11.34 13.77 26.44
CA ASP A 159 -12.25 14.18 27.52
C ASP A 159 -11.69 13.72 28.88
N PRO A 160 -11.19 14.64 29.74
CA PRO A 160 -10.66 14.28 31.06
C PRO A 160 -11.66 13.57 31.96
N LYS A 161 -12.98 13.67 31.69
CA LYS A 161 -14.04 13.00 32.46
C LYS A 161 -14.16 11.50 32.15
N LYS A 162 -13.60 11.04 31.04
CA LYS A 162 -13.56 9.60 30.68
C LYS A 162 -12.50 8.85 31.48
N ILE A 163 -11.45 9.54 31.95
CA ILE A 163 -10.39 9.00 32.82
C ILE A 163 -10.90 8.93 34.25
N LYS A 164 -10.77 7.76 34.89
CA LYS A 164 -11.37 7.42 36.20
C LYS A 164 -10.33 7.05 37.26
N TYR A 165 -9.21 6.46 36.86
CA TYR A 165 -8.24 5.84 37.76
C TYR A 165 -6.89 6.57 37.82
N SER A 166 -6.56 7.41 36.82
CA SER A 166 -5.39 8.30 36.85
C SER A 166 -5.75 9.75 37.22
N LYS A 167 -4.83 10.43 37.92
CA LYS A 167 -4.85 11.88 38.08
C LYS A 167 -3.92 12.51 37.05
N ILE A 168 -4.50 12.88 35.91
CA ILE A 168 -3.84 13.56 34.79
C ILE A 168 -2.98 14.73 35.31
N LYS A 169 -1.70 14.74 34.91
CA LYS A 169 -0.80 15.87 35.07
C LYS A 169 -0.57 16.54 33.71
N ALA A 170 -0.09 17.78 33.72
CA ALA A 170 0.31 18.50 32.52
C ALA A 170 1.74 19.00 32.69
N LEU A 171 2.54 18.96 31.62
CA LEU A 171 3.88 19.54 31.59
C LEU A 171 3.79 21.02 31.23
N ALA A 172 4.51 21.85 31.96
CA ALA A 172 4.64 23.27 31.63
C ALA A 172 5.75 23.46 30.57
N LEU A 173 5.40 24.14 29.48
CA LEU A 173 6.33 24.49 28.41
C LEU A 173 7.21 25.68 28.83
N LYS A 174 8.53 25.55 28.66
CA LYS A 174 9.55 26.54 29.02
C LYS A 174 10.64 26.65 27.94
N PRO A 175 10.34 27.14 26.73
CA PRO A 175 11.32 27.28 25.64
C PRO A 175 12.59 28.03 26.06
N SER A 176 12.48 29.07 26.88
CA SER A 176 13.60 29.87 27.37
C SER A 176 14.64 29.11 28.24
N LEU A 177 14.40 27.85 28.58
CA LEU A 177 15.33 26.98 29.29
C LEU A 177 16.12 26.05 28.35
N ALA A 178 15.80 25.98 27.05
CA ALA A 178 16.60 25.28 26.07
C ALA A 178 17.90 26.05 25.79
N LYS A 179 19.02 25.58 26.34
CA LYS A 179 20.35 26.20 26.18
C LYS A 179 21.40 25.15 25.87
N VAL A 180 22.40 25.50 25.07
CA VAL A 180 23.57 24.65 24.80
C VAL A 180 24.22 24.23 26.13
N GLY A 181 24.55 22.95 26.25
CA GLY A 181 25.08 22.33 27.48
C GLY A 181 24.01 21.91 28.51
N SER A 182 22.72 22.18 28.28
CA SER A 182 21.66 21.72 29.20
C SER A 182 21.52 20.20 29.17
N GLU A 183 21.56 19.56 30.34
CA GLU A 183 21.19 18.15 30.49
C GLU A 183 19.68 17.99 30.33
N ILE A 184 19.29 17.00 29.52
CA ILE A 184 17.89 16.71 29.19
C ILE A 184 17.56 15.23 29.30
N ARG A 185 16.26 14.93 29.36
CA ARG A 185 15.71 13.60 29.11
C ARG A 185 14.62 13.66 28.06
N VAL A 186 14.63 12.73 27.12
CA VAL A 186 13.49 12.46 26.22
C VAL A 186 12.69 11.32 26.85
N VAL A 187 11.39 11.49 27.02
CA VAL A 187 10.54 10.53 27.77
C VAL A 187 9.34 10.15 26.92
N GLY A 188 9.28 8.92 26.39
CA GLY A 188 8.27 8.55 25.42
C GLY A 188 8.15 7.05 25.15
N ASN A 189 7.31 6.68 24.20
CA ASN A 189 7.20 5.32 23.69
C ASN A 189 8.38 5.04 22.73
N ASP A 190 8.89 3.81 22.72
CA ASP A 190 9.90 3.32 21.77
C ASP A 190 9.35 2.05 21.12
N ALA A 191 9.11 2.11 19.81
CA ALA A 191 8.57 1.03 18.98
C ALA A 191 7.27 0.33 19.49
N GLY A 192 6.44 1.00 20.29
CA GLY A 192 5.21 0.42 20.87
C GLY A 192 5.43 -0.26 22.23
N GLU A 193 6.68 -0.40 22.68
CA GLU A 193 7.02 -0.96 23.98
C GLU A 193 6.97 0.10 25.11
N LYS A 194 7.02 -0.37 26.37
CA LYS A 194 6.86 0.52 27.53
C LYS A 194 7.93 1.61 27.58
N LEU A 195 7.45 2.82 27.85
CA LEU A 195 8.19 4.04 28.22
C LEU A 195 9.73 3.95 28.24
N SER A 196 10.34 4.42 27.16
CA SER A 196 11.76 4.68 27.04
C SER A 196 12.13 6.06 27.62
N ILE A 197 13.33 6.14 28.20
CA ILE A 197 13.90 7.37 28.78
C ILE A 197 15.33 7.51 28.26
N LEU A 198 15.54 8.47 27.38
CA LEU A 198 16.84 8.73 26.75
C LEU A 198 17.51 9.93 27.41
N ALA A 199 18.80 9.82 27.70
CA ALA A 199 19.61 10.90 28.23
C ALA A 199 20.41 11.59 27.13
N GLY A 200 20.59 12.90 27.25
CA GLY A 200 21.39 13.68 26.31
C GLY A 200 21.67 15.09 26.79
N PHE A 201 22.36 15.84 25.93
CA PHE A 201 22.69 17.24 26.14
C PHE A 201 22.37 18.05 24.88
N ILE A 202 21.83 19.25 25.04
CA ILE A 202 21.62 20.18 23.94
C ILE A 202 23.00 20.63 23.41
N SER A 203 23.28 20.32 22.16
CA SER A 203 24.54 20.65 21.47
C SER A 203 24.45 21.92 20.63
N ARG A 204 23.26 22.26 20.12
CA ARG A 204 23.02 23.41 19.26
C ARG A 204 21.56 23.89 19.35
N ILE A 205 21.30 25.17 19.07
CA ILE A 205 19.95 25.76 19.05
C ILE A 205 19.64 26.59 17.78
N ASP A 206 20.64 26.82 16.92
CA ASP A 206 20.62 27.71 15.75
C ASP A 206 20.79 26.92 14.43
N ARG A 207 20.13 25.76 14.32
CA ARG A 207 20.22 24.89 13.13
C ARG A 207 19.05 25.18 12.17
N ASN A 208 19.27 25.27 10.86
CA ASN A 208 18.14 25.20 9.91
C ASN A 208 17.39 23.85 10.07
N ALA A 209 16.11 23.83 9.69
CA ALA A 209 15.30 22.62 9.67
C ALA A 209 15.99 21.46 8.90
N PRO A 210 15.82 20.20 9.36
CA PRO A 210 16.29 19.03 8.62
C PRO A 210 15.52 18.86 7.30
N GLU A 211 16.19 18.27 6.31
CA GLU A 211 15.61 17.95 5.00
C GLU A 211 15.45 16.43 4.87
N TYR A 212 14.21 15.99 4.68
CA TYR A 212 13.77 14.61 4.55
C TYR A 212 13.49 14.21 3.08
N GLY A 213 13.95 15.03 2.14
CA GLY A 213 13.83 14.82 0.70
C GLY A 213 12.63 15.51 0.05
N GLU A 214 12.55 15.38 -1.27
CA GLU A 214 11.43 15.85 -2.09
C GLU A 214 10.19 14.97 -1.89
N LEU A 215 9.00 15.53 -2.18
CA LEU A 215 7.69 14.86 -2.07
C LEU A 215 7.32 14.36 -0.66
N THR A 216 8.11 14.70 0.37
CA THR A 216 7.83 14.40 1.77
C THR A 216 7.52 15.67 2.57
N TYR A 217 6.91 15.52 3.74
CA TYR A 217 6.70 16.64 4.67
C TYR A 217 8.04 17.16 5.21
N ASN A 218 8.24 18.49 5.17
CA ASN A 218 9.46 19.13 5.65
C ASN A 218 9.16 20.45 6.37
N ASP A 219 9.75 20.64 7.55
CA ASP A 219 9.77 21.94 8.23
C ASP A 219 10.64 22.94 7.48
N PHE A 220 10.28 24.22 7.53
CA PHE A 220 11.10 25.32 7.02
C PHE A 220 10.81 26.61 7.80
N ASN A 221 11.62 27.65 7.63
CA ASN A 221 11.53 28.89 8.41
C ASN A 221 11.55 28.64 9.94
N THR A 222 12.45 27.80 10.44
CA THR A 222 12.60 27.52 11.86
C THR A 222 14.03 27.11 12.23
N GLU A 223 14.42 27.43 13.46
CA GLU A 223 15.69 27.08 14.09
C GLU A 223 15.51 25.80 14.93
N TYR A 224 15.98 24.65 14.44
CA TYR A 224 15.95 23.40 15.20
C TYR A 224 17.01 23.35 16.30
N ILE A 225 16.62 22.72 17.41
CA ILE A 225 17.52 22.35 18.49
C ILE A 225 18.14 20.98 18.15
N GLN A 226 19.44 20.83 18.36
CA GLN A 226 20.17 19.60 18.12
C GLN A 226 20.74 19.07 19.44
N ALA A 227 20.59 17.77 19.69
CA ALA A 227 21.16 17.13 20.88
C ALA A 227 21.91 15.84 20.58
N ALA A 228 22.89 15.54 21.42
CA ALA A 228 23.50 14.22 21.49
C ALA A 228 22.59 13.30 22.32
N ALA A 229 21.70 12.60 21.63
CA ALA A 229 20.82 11.56 22.14
C ALA A 229 20.63 10.51 21.03
N SER A 230 20.01 9.38 21.37
CA SER A 230 19.88 8.20 20.49
C SER A 230 18.42 7.77 20.38
N ALA A 231 17.56 8.65 19.87
CA ALA A 231 16.14 8.35 19.73
C ALA A 231 15.82 7.50 18.49
N SER A 232 14.71 6.77 18.61
CA SER A 232 14.26 5.71 17.71
C SER A 232 12.79 5.93 17.29
N GLY A 233 12.29 5.09 16.38
CA GLY A 233 10.90 5.15 15.92
C GLY A 233 9.88 4.99 17.06
N GLY A 234 8.84 5.81 17.07
CA GLY A 234 7.84 5.91 18.15
C GLY A 234 8.10 7.04 19.17
N SER A 235 9.36 7.50 19.26
CA SER A 235 9.73 8.63 20.15
C SER A 235 9.29 10.00 19.64
N SER A 236 8.84 10.11 18.39
CA SER A 236 8.21 11.32 17.84
C SER A 236 7.09 11.81 18.75
N GLY A 237 7.09 13.11 19.04
CA GLY A 237 6.12 13.78 19.91
C GLY A 237 6.46 13.71 21.40
N SER A 238 7.58 13.08 21.78
CA SER A 238 8.04 13.04 23.18
C SER A 238 8.38 14.44 23.72
N PRO A 239 8.06 14.74 24.99
CA PRO A 239 8.62 15.89 25.67
C PRO A 239 10.12 15.72 25.90
N VAL A 240 10.90 16.73 25.53
CA VAL A 240 12.28 16.89 25.97
C VAL A 240 12.25 17.73 27.25
N VAL A 241 12.63 17.14 28.38
CA VAL A 241 12.52 17.78 29.71
C VAL A 241 13.87 18.10 30.34
N ASN A 242 13.92 19.17 31.12
CA ASN A 242 15.05 19.48 32.00
C ASN A 242 14.93 18.77 33.37
N ILE A 243 15.93 18.93 34.24
CA ILE A 243 15.99 18.31 35.58
C ILE A 243 14.89 18.77 36.56
N ASP A 244 14.11 19.80 36.20
CA ASP A 244 12.95 20.27 36.97
C ASP A 244 11.62 19.70 36.45
N GLY A 245 11.65 18.97 35.33
CA GLY A 245 10.46 18.41 34.67
C GLY A 245 9.72 19.41 33.78
N TYR A 246 10.32 20.54 33.43
CA TYR A 246 9.78 21.44 32.41
C TYR A 246 10.10 20.92 31.01
N ALA A 247 9.12 20.93 30.12
CA ALA A 247 9.36 20.66 28.70
C ALA A 247 10.08 21.87 28.08
N VAL A 248 11.22 21.63 27.43
CA VAL A 248 12.06 22.66 26.81
C VAL A 248 12.11 22.56 25.28
N ALA A 249 11.86 21.37 24.73
CA ALA A 249 11.71 21.12 23.29
C ALA A 249 10.72 19.97 23.03
N LEU A 250 10.29 19.81 21.78
CA LEU A 250 9.48 18.68 21.30
C LEU A 250 10.36 17.77 20.44
N GLN A 251 10.41 16.47 20.73
CA GLN A 251 11.12 15.52 19.85
C GLN A 251 10.39 15.40 18.51
N ALA A 252 11.11 15.57 17.41
CA ALA A 252 10.59 15.50 16.04
C ALA A 252 11.29 14.44 15.17
N GLY A 253 12.53 14.05 15.49
CA GLY A 253 13.21 12.96 14.81
C GLY A 253 14.68 12.81 15.18
N GLY A 254 15.35 11.84 14.55
CA GLY A 254 16.78 11.57 14.71
C GLY A 254 17.47 11.33 13.37
N SER A 255 18.80 11.46 13.34
CA SER A 255 19.60 11.11 12.17
C SER A 255 19.77 9.59 12.07
N THR A 256 19.58 9.04 10.88
CA THR A 256 19.86 7.61 10.59
C THR A 256 21.35 7.31 10.44
N GLU A 257 22.20 8.33 10.31
CA GLU A 257 23.64 8.19 10.05
C GLU A 257 24.53 8.59 11.24
N ALA A 258 23.96 9.22 12.28
CA ALA A 258 24.70 9.70 13.45
C ALA A 258 23.81 9.71 14.71
N SER A 259 24.41 9.54 15.89
CA SER A 259 23.72 9.71 17.18
C SER A 259 23.42 11.19 17.44
N THR A 260 22.37 11.71 16.81
CA THR A 260 21.99 13.12 16.85
C THR A 260 20.49 13.25 16.62
N ASP A 261 19.82 13.85 17.60
CA ASP A 261 18.38 14.09 17.58
C ASP A 261 18.06 15.56 17.27
N PHE A 262 16.89 15.76 16.65
CA PHE A 262 16.38 17.04 16.17
C PHE A 262 15.08 17.39 16.88
N PHE A 263 15.11 18.47 17.68
CA PHE A 263 13.96 18.93 18.45
C PHE A 263 13.41 20.25 17.94
N LEU A 264 12.09 20.36 17.91
CA LEU A 264 11.38 21.58 17.54
C LEU A 264 11.27 22.53 18.77
N PRO A 265 11.55 23.84 18.63
CA PRO A 265 11.39 24.82 19.71
C PRO A 265 9.93 25.01 20.15
N LEU A 266 9.73 25.30 21.44
CA LEU A 266 8.38 25.41 22.00
C LEU A 266 7.73 26.80 21.88
N ASP A 267 8.39 27.83 21.35
CA ASP A 267 7.84 29.19 21.33
C ASP A 267 6.55 29.31 20.51
N ARG A 268 6.49 28.66 19.34
CA ARG A 268 5.28 28.59 18.50
C ARG A 268 4.18 27.78 19.13
N ILE A 269 4.57 26.61 19.63
CA ILE A 269 3.70 25.67 20.33
C ILE A 269 3.03 26.38 21.52
N LEU A 270 3.79 27.14 22.31
CA LEU A 270 3.28 27.90 23.44
C LEU A 270 2.33 29.03 23.01
N ARG A 271 2.64 29.77 21.93
CA ARG A 271 1.72 30.75 21.34
C ARG A 271 0.40 30.11 20.92
N ALA A 272 0.45 29.00 20.19
CA ALA A 272 -0.72 28.27 19.72
C ALA A 272 -1.55 27.69 20.88
N LEU A 273 -0.89 27.09 21.88
CA LEU A 273 -1.53 26.60 23.11
C LEU A 273 -2.27 27.71 23.86
N ILE A 274 -1.65 28.88 24.03
CA ILE A 274 -2.29 30.05 24.66
C ILE A 274 -3.52 30.51 23.87
N CYS A 275 -3.47 30.48 22.53
CA CYS A 275 -4.63 30.81 21.70
C CYS A 275 -5.78 29.80 21.91
N ILE A 276 -5.49 28.49 21.94
CA ILE A 276 -6.48 27.43 22.24
C ILE A 276 -7.08 27.64 23.64
N GLN A 277 -6.23 27.79 24.67
CA GLN A 277 -6.65 28.00 26.06
C GLN A 277 -7.50 29.26 26.25
N THR A 278 -7.28 30.30 25.43
CA THR A 278 -8.04 31.56 25.47
C THR A 278 -9.13 31.66 24.40
N SER A 279 -9.39 30.58 23.66
CA SER A 279 -10.37 30.52 22.55
C SER A 279 -10.19 31.63 21.50
N LYS A 280 -8.95 31.97 21.19
CA LYS A 280 -8.57 32.91 20.14
C LYS A 280 -8.14 32.17 18.87
N PRO A 281 -8.40 32.71 17.67
CA PRO A 281 -7.85 32.18 16.43
C PRO A 281 -6.32 32.10 16.48
N ILE A 282 -5.76 31.00 16.00
CA ILE A 282 -4.32 30.88 15.73
C ILE A 282 -4.09 31.43 14.33
N THR A 283 -3.61 32.65 14.22
CA THR A 283 -3.18 33.21 12.92
C THR A 283 -1.81 32.66 12.55
N ARG A 284 -1.62 32.28 11.28
CA ARG A 284 -0.32 31.87 10.73
C ARG A 284 0.00 32.63 9.45
N GLY A 285 0.94 33.56 9.52
CA GLY A 285 1.22 34.47 8.40
C GLY A 285 2.27 33.94 7.42
N THR A 286 2.10 34.25 6.14
CA THR A 286 3.10 33.99 5.10
C THR A 286 3.16 35.08 4.04
N ILE A 287 4.36 35.33 3.53
CA ILE A 287 4.63 36.07 2.27
C ILE A 287 5.07 35.12 1.13
N GLN A 288 4.96 33.80 1.36
CA GLN A 288 5.38 32.70 0.48
C GLN A 288 6.87 32.77 0.07
N VAL A 289 7.72 33.05 1.07
CA VAL A 289 9.19 33.03 0.98
C VAL A 289 9.73 32.02 1.99
N GLN A 290 10.58 31.11 1.51
CA GLN A 290 11.47 30.33 2.35
C GLN A 290 12.76 31.12 2.60
N TRP A 291 13.11 31.24 3.87
CA TRP A 291 14.35 31.83 4.35
C TRP A 291 15.25 30.71 4.90
N LEU A 292 16.57 30.87 4.76
CA LEU A 292 17.57 30.06 5.46
C LEU A 292 18.45 30.95 6.32
N LEU A 293 18.79 30.48 7.52
CA LEU A 293 19.83 31.08 8.34
C LEU A 293 21.18 30.73 7.72
N LYS A 294 21.87 31.75 7.17
CA LYS A 294 23.20 31.60 6.57
C LYS A 294 24.25 32.31 7.42
N PRO A 295 25.46 31.75 7.59
CA PRO A 295 26.53 32.42 8.33
C PRO A 295 26.94 33.72 7.62
N TYR A 296 27.50 34.68 8.38
CA TYR A 296 27.84 36.00 7.82
C TYR A 296 28.79 35.94 6.61
N ASP A 297 29.67 34.94 6.49
CA ASP A 297 30.55 34.81 5.33
C ASP A 297 29.79 34.41 4.05
N GLU A 298 28.77 33.57 4.14
CA GLU A 298 27.83 33.34 3.03
C GLU A 298 26.99 34.58 2.73
N CYS A 299 26.46 35.26 3.76
CA CYS A 299 25.69 36.49 3.55
C CYS A 299 26.53 37.54 2.79
N ARG A 300 27.81 37.70 3.13
CA ARG A 300 28.74 38.57 2.38
C ARG A 300 28.93 38.13 0.93
N ARG A 301 29.06 36.82 0.65
CA ARG A 301 29.16 36.29 -0.73
C ARG A 301 27.89 36.58 -1.55
N LEU A 302 26.74 36.70 -0.89
CA LEU A 302 25.44 37.05 -1.50
C LEU A 302 25.14 38.56 -1.52
N GLY A 303 26.04 39.39 -0.96
CA GLY A 303 25.99 40.85 -1.07
C GLY A 303 25.64 41.61 0.22
N LEU A 304 25.73 41.00 1.41
CA LEU A 304 25.67 41.73 2.68
C LEU A 304 26.87 42.69 2.80
N THR A 305 26.63 43.97 3.13
CA THR A 305 27.71 44.95 3.36
C THR A 305 28.30 44.83 4.76
N SER A 306 29.58 45.16 4.90
CA SER A 306 30.28 45.17 6.19
C SER A 306 29.63 46.11 7.21
N GLU A 307 28.96 47.17 6.78
CA GLU A 307 28.19 48.06 7.65
C GLU A 307 26.98 47.34 8.26
N ARG A 308 26.16 46.67 7.44
CA ARG A 308 24.99 45.91 7.94
C ARG A 308 25.39 44.69 8.76
N GLU A 309 26.47 44.00 8.40
CA GLU A 309 27.05 42.96 9.26
C GLU A 309 27.46 43.53 10.63
N SER A 310 28.14 44.68 10.66
CA SER A 310 28.58 45.30 11.92
C SER A 310 27.40 45.72 12.80
N GLN A 311 26.34 46.28 12.20
CA GLN A 311 25.11 46.62 12.91
C GLN A 311 24.36 45.38 13.44
N ALA A 312 24.29 44.30 12.64
CA ALA A 312 23.68 43.04 13.05
C ALA A 312 24.43 42.41 14.23
N ARG A 313 25.77 42.30 14.15
CA ARG A 313 26.62 41.78 15.23
C ARG A 313 26.56 42.62 16.51
N ALA A 314 26.47 43.94 16.39
CA ALA A 314 26.34 44.83 17.55
C ALA A 314 25.00 44.67 18.26
N LYS A 315 23.93 44.33 17.53
CA LYS A 315 22.58 44.14 18.08
C LYS A 315 22.32 42.70 18.54
N PHE A 316 22.95 41.72 17.91
CA PHE A 316 22.77 40.28 18.15
C PHE A 316 24.14 39.59 18.27
N PRO A 317 24.86 39.79 19.40
CA PRO A 317 26.24 39.32 19.54
C PRO A 317 26.38 37.79 19.52
N GLU A 318 25.34 37.06 19.95
CA GLU A 318 25.30 35.59 19.95
C GLU A 318 24.95 34.99 18.58
N ASN A 319 24.42 35.78 17.63
CA ASN A 319 23.99 35.29 16.33
C ASN A 319 25.18 35.27 15.35
N ILE A 320 25.38 34.14 14.67
CA ILE A 320 26.51 33.91 13.74
C ILE A 320 26.16 34.16 12.25
N GLY A 321 24.95 34.65 11.97
CA GLY A 321 24.43 34.79 10.62
C GLY A 321 23.16 35.64 10.52
N LEU A 322 22.57 35.67 9.33
CA LEU A 322 21.31 36.35 9.01
C LEU A 322 20.41 35.46 8.14
N LEU A 323 19.14 35.84 8.02
CA LEU A 323 18.17 35.15 7.18
C LEU A 323 18.30 35.60 5.72
N VAL A 324 18.41 34.64 4.81
CA VAL A 324 18.56 34.87 3.37
C VAL A 324 17.44 34.15 2.62
N ALA A 325 16.85 34.79 1.63
CA ALA A 325 15.79 34.19 0.81
C ALA A 325 16.37 33.05 -0.04
N GLU A 326 15.82 31.85 0.10
CA GLU A 326 16.25 30.64 -0.62
C GLU A 326 15.26 30.29 -1.74
N THR A 327 13.96 30.48 -1.50
CA THR A 327 12.92 30.17 -2.48
C THR A 327 11.76 31.14 -2.34
N VAL A 328 11.27 31.66 -3.47
CA VAL A 328 10.10 32.54 -3.53
C VAL A 328 9.07 31.90 -4.47
N LEU A 329 7.87 31.57 -3.95
CA LEU A 329 6.87 30.89 -4.77
C LEU A 329 6.26 31.83 -5.80
N ARG A 330 6.03 31.29 -7.00
CA ARG A 330 5.35 31.97 -8.09
C ARG A 330 3.92 32.37 -7.70
N GLU A 331 3.49 33.55 -8.15
CA GLU A 331 2.18 34.15 -7.84
C GLU A 331 1.98 34.53 -6.35
N GLY A 332 2.93 34.22 -5.46
CA GLY A 332 2.90 34.58 -4.04
C GLY A 332 3.20 36.05 -3.73
N PRO A 333 2.90 36.55 -2.52
CA PRO A 333 3.01 37.97 -2.18
C PRO A 333 4.41 38.60 -2.31
N GLY A 334 5.47 37.79 -2.25
CA GLY A 334 6.86 38.18 -2.44
C GLY A 334 7.43 38.00 -3.85
N TYR A 335 6.72 37.34 -4.78
CA TYR A 335 7.28 36.80 -6.04
C TYR A 335 8.01 37.81 -6.93
N ASP A 336 7.45 39.00 -7.10
CA ASP A 336 7.98 40.06 -7.96
C ASP A 336 8.94 41.01 -7.23
N LYS A 337 9.16 40.80 -5.93
CA LYS A 337 9.79 41.76 -5.00
C LYS A 337 11.07 41.24 -4.37
N ILE A 338 11.01 40.01 -3.85
CA ILE A 338 12.11 39.31 -3.19
C ILE A 338 12.70 38.31 -4.18
N LYS A 339 13.99 38.07 -4.10
CA LYS A 339 14.77 37.17 -4.95
C LYS A 339 15.68 36.30 -4.11
N GLU A 340 16.05 35.17 -4.67
CA GLU A 340 17.01 34.23 -4.09
C GLU A 340 18.35 34.94 -3.83
N GLY A 341 18.89 34.76 -2.63
CA GLY A 341 20.09 35.45 -2.15
C GLY A 341 19.87 36.80 -1.45
N ASP A 342 18.65 37.35 -1.43
CA ASP A 342 18.35 38.58 -0.68
C ASP A 342 18.52 38.35 0.83
N THR A 343 19.31 39.19 1.50
CA THR A 343 19.47 39.12 2.96
C THR A 343 18.45 40.01 3.67
N LEU A 344 17.69 39.46 4.62
CA LEU A 344 16.69 40.19 5.40
C LEU A 344 17.34 41.02 6.50
N ILE A 345 17.02 42.32 6.55
CA ILE A 345 17.59 43.29 7.50
C ILE A 345 16.56 43.70 8.56
N SER A 346 15.34 44.06 8.16
CA SER A 346 14.26 44.43 9.08
C SER A 346 12.86 44.17 8.52
N ILE A 347 11.87 44.07 9.41
CA ILE A 347 10.44 44.09 9.08
C ILE A 347 9.76 45.09 10.01
N ASN A 348 8.95 46.00 9.46
CA ASN A 348 8.27 47.08 10.20
C ASN A 348 9.24 47.86 11.13
N ASP A 349 10.43 48.15 10.60
CA ASP A 349 11.55 48.82 11.26
C ASP A 349 12.17 48.04 12.46
N GLU A 350 11.68 46.85 12.80
CA GLU A 350 12.32 45.89 13.71
C GLU A 350 13.42 45.10 12.98
N THR A 351 14.68 45.23 13.42
CA THR A 351 15.80 44.45 12.88
C THR A 351 15.60 42.96 13.17
N ILE A 352 15.84 42.12 12.16
CA ILE A 352 15.62 40.67 12.23
C ILE A 352 16.95 39.92 12.30
N SER A 353 17.00 38.87 13.12
CA SER A 353 18.11 37.90 13.13
C SER A 353 17.69 36.45 13.40
N SER A 354 16.41 36.18 13.65
CA SER A 354 15.86 34.81 13.84
C SER A 354 14.48 34.64 13.21
N PHE A 355 14.11 33.39 12.88
CA PHE A 355 12.79 33.08 12.34
C PHE A 355 11.65 33.39 13.31
N MET A 356 11.90 33.29 14.62
CA MET A 356 10.92 33.60 15.66
C MET A 356 10.36 35.02 15.53
N GLN A 357 11.22 36.01 15.23
CA GLN A 357 10.78 37.38 14.96
C GLN A 357 9.95 37.48 13.69
N VAL A 358 10.41 36.84 12.60
CA VAL A 358 9.79 36.90 11.27
C VAL A 358 8.35 36.42 11.31
N ASP A 359 8.11 35.21 11.81
CA ASP A 359 6.74 34.70 11.90
C ASP A 359 5.92 35.43 12.94
N ARG A 360 6.47 35.88 14.08
CA ARG A 360 5.68 36.65 15.06
C ARG A 360 5.08 37.89 14.37
N ILE A 361 5.90 38.61 13.61
CA ILE A 361 5.45 39.80 12.88
C ILE A 361 4.47 39.42 11.76
N GLN A 362 4.65 38.31 11.04
CA GLN A 362 3.69 37.85 10.04
C GLN A 362 2.36 37.38 10.65
N ASP A 363 2.40 36.55 11.69
CA ASP A 363 1.24 36.05 12.43
C ASP A 363 0.39 37.21 13.03
N GLU A 364 1.03 38.29 13.52
CA GLU A 364 0.36 39.51 14.01
C GLU A 364 -0.26 40.38 12.88
N ASN A 365 0.16 40.17 11.63
CA ASN A 365 -0.18 41.02 10.48
C ASN A 365 -0.85 40.28 9.32
N VAL A 366 -1.39 39.07 9.53
CA VAL A 366 -2.24 38.37 8.56
C VAL A 366 -3.32 39.31 7.99
N GLY A 367 -3.44 39.33 6.66
CA GLY A 367 -4.34 40.19 5.90
C GLY A 367 -3.86 41.63 5.70
N LYS A 368 -2.82 42.08 6.42
CA LYS A 368 -2.25 43.44 6.37
C LYS A 368 -0.97 43.47 5.54
N GLU A 369 -0.43 44.66 5.33
CA GLU A 369 0.89 44.86 4.71
C GLU A 369 1.99 44.97 5.76
N ILE A 370 3.17 44.43 5.43
CA ILE A 370 4.43 44.61 6.16
C ILE A 370 5.49 45.23 5.25
N LYS A 371 6.32 46.09 5.83
CA LYS A 371 7.45 46.74 5.16
C LYS A 371 8.73 46.00 5.51
N LEU A 372 9.36 45.36 4.54
CA LEU A 372 10.66 44.71 4.70
C LEU A 372 11.78 45.61 4.19
N ILE A 373 12.93 45.59 4.86
CA ILE A 373 14.21 46.06 4.30
C ILE A 373 15.06 44.83 4.06
N ILE A 374 15.50 44.65 2.81
CA ILE A 374 16.42 43.60 2.38
C ILE A 374 17.68 44.21 1.76
N GLN A 375 18.77 43.45 1.71
CA GLN A 375 19.97 43.83 0.98
C GLN A 375 20.23 42.83 -0.16
N ARG A 376 20.41 43.37 -1.38
CA ARG A 376 20.63 42.64 -2.62
C ARG A 376 21.86 43.21 -3.32
N GLY A 377 22.92 42.42 -3.49
CA GLY A 377 24.13 42.88 -4.17
C GLY A 377 24.74 44.16 -3.58
N GLY A 378 24.67 44.34 -2.26
CA GLY A 378 25.13 45.52 -1.54
C GLY A 378 24.13 46.67 -1.40
N VAL A 379 23.03 46.67 -2.16
CA VAL A 379 22.03 47.74 -2.19
C VAL A 379 20.82 47.39 -1.32
N GLU A 380 20.32 48.36 -0.57
CA GLU A 380 19.09 48.20 0.20
C GLU A 380 17.85 48.39 -0.66
N HIS A 381 16.88 47.49 -0.52
CA HIS A 381 15.56 47.62 -1.12
C HIS A 381 14.50 47.63 -0.02
N THR A 382 13.60 48.61 -0.06
CA THR A 382 12.37 48.62 0.75
C THR A 382 11.27 47.93 -0.05
N ILE A 383 10.70 46.87 0.53
CA ILE A 383 9.68 46.02 -0.07
C ILE A 383 8.40 46.10 0.77
N VAL A 384 7.23 46.12 0.12
CA VAL A 384 5.93 46.00 0.78
C VAL A 384 5.24 44.72 0.31
N CYS A 385 4.97 43.84 1.27
CA CYS A 385 4.27 42.57 1.04
C CYS A 385 3.00 42.51 1.88
N LYS A 386 1.90 42.08 1.26
CA LYS A 386 0.70 41.67 2.01
C LYS A 386 0.96 40.29 2.62
N VAL A 387 0.68 40.12 3.90
CA VAL A 387 0.76 38.82 4.56
C VAL A 387 -0.52 38.04 4.29
N GLY A 388 -0.40 36.88 3.66
CA GLY A 388 -1.49 35.91 3.52
C GLY A 388 -1.61 35.02 4.76
N ASP A 389 -2.72 34.29 4.88
CA ASP A 389 -2.87 33.23 5.87
C ASP A 389 -2.37 31.90 5.28
N LEU A 390 -1.57 31.16 6.06
CA LEU A 390 -1.14 29.81 5.71
C LEU A 390 -2.30 28.82 5.71
N HIS A 391 -3.31 29.02 6.56
CA HIS A 391 -4.48 28.14 6.62
C HIS A 391 -5.34 28.23 5.34
N ASP A 392 -5.39 29.38 4.67
CA ASP A 392 -6.12 29.57 3.40
C ASP A 392 -5.50 28.80 2.23
N ILE A 393 -4.16 28.62 2.23
CA ILE A 393 -3.40 27.89 1.19
C ILE A 393 -3.00 26.46 1.62
N THR A 394 -3.53 26.00 2.74
CA THR A 394 -3.38 24.61 3.21
C THR A 394 -4.65 23.84 2.86
N PRO A 395 -4.55 22.69 2.17
CA PRO A 395 -5.71 21.87 1.88
C PRO A 395 -6.50 21.51 3.15
N HIS A 396 -7.82 21.65 3.08
CA HIS A 396 -8.76 21.37 4.18
C HIS A 396 -9.94 20.51 3.74
N ARG A 397 -9.89 20.02 2.50
CA ARG A 397 -10.90 19.19 1.84
C ARG A 397 -10.23 18.32 0.79
N TYR A 398 -10.88 17.22 0.41
CA TYR A 398 -10.53 16.43 -0.76
C TYR A 398 -11.80 15.90 -1.43
N VAL A 399 -11.65 15.36 -2.64
CA VAL A 399 -12.72 14.66 -3.36
C VAL A 399 -12.27 13.26 -3.75
N GLU A 400 -13.17 12.30 -3.60
CA GLU A 400 -13.03 10.93 -4.08
C GLU A 400 -13.96 10.71 -5.27
N VAL A 401 -13.42 10.23 -6.38
CA VAL A 401 -14.19 9.91 -7.58
C VAL A 401 -13.43 8.88 -8.44
N CYS A 402 -14.15 7.89 -8.98
CA CYS A 402 -13.56 6.82 -9.80
C CYS A 402 -12.37 6.10 -9.14
N GLY A 403 -12.48 5.86 -7.83
CA GLY A 403 -11.47 5.20 -7.00
C GLY A 403 -10.23 6.03 -6.66
N ALA A 404 -10.16 7.32 -7.03
CA ALA A 404 -8.99 8.18 -6.80
C ALA A 404 -9.31 9.39 -5.91
N THR A 405 -8.26 9.91 -5.23
CA THR A 405 -8.37 11.01 -4.26
C THR A 405 -7.63 12.25 -4.76
N PHE A 406 -8.28 13.42 -4.68
CA PHE A 406 -7.73 14.70 -5.15
C PHE A 406 -7.95 15.84 -4.15
N HIS A 407 -6.98 16.74 -4.03
CA HIS A 407 -7.11 18.00 -3.28
C HIS A 407 -6.37 19.15 -3.98
N GLU A 408 -6.45 20.37 -3.45
CA GLU A 408 -5.64 21.50 -3.91
C GLU A 408 -4.13 21.24 -3.67
N LEU A 409 -3.25 21.68 -4.59
CA LEU A 409 -1.80 21.61 -4.36
C LEU A 409 -1.39 22.42 -3.11
N SER A 410 -0.77 21.76 -2.14
CA SER A 410 -0.40 22.37 -0.86
C SER A 410 0.83 23.27 -0.94
N TYR A 411 0.96 24.19 0.02
CA TYR A 411 2.17 25.01 0.16
C TYR A 411 3.43 24.18 0.44
N GLN A 412 3.31 23.04 1.16
CA GLN A 412 4.40 22.10 1.40
C GLN A 412 4.98 21.54 0.09
N MET A 413 4.11 21.01 -0.78
CA MET A 413 4.53 20.48 -2.09
C MET A 413 4.93 21.57 -3.09
N ALA A 414 4.20 22.69 -3.14
CA ALA A 414 4.48 23.78 -4.07
C ALA A 414 5.85 24.44 -3.83
N ARG A 415 6.29 24.53 -2.56
CA ARG A 415 7.57 25.13 -2.17
C ARG A 415 8.77 24.47 -2.84
N PHE A 416 8.83 23.13 -2.86
CA PHE A 416 9.96 22.37 -3.41
C PHE A 416 10.27 22.69 -4.88
N TYR A 417 9.24 23.04 -5.65
CA TYR A 417 9.33 23.28 -7.09
C TYR A 417 9.07 24.75 -7.47
N ALA A 418 9.05 25.65 -6.47
CA ALA A 418 8.72 27.07 -6.59
C ALA A 418 7.41 27.36 -7.35
N LEU A 419 6.42 26.47 -7.22
CA LEU A 419 5.15 26.55 -7.92
C LEU A 419 4.14 27.46 -7.19
N PRO A 420 3.11 27.96 -7.88
CA PRO A 420 1.94 28.53 -7.22
C PRO A 420 1.22 27.46 -6.38
N ALA A 421 0.74 27.81 -5.18
CA ALA A 421 -0.07 26.93 -4.33
C ALA A 421 -1.52 26.82 -4.84
N ARG A 422 -1.70 26.20 -6.02
CA ARG A 422 -2.99 25.93 -6.68
C ARG A 422 -2.85 24.80 -7.71
N GLY A 423 -3.98 24.28 -8.17
CA GLY A 423 -4.06 23.15 -9.10
C GLY A 423 -4.71 21.93 -8.44
N VAL A 424 -4.96 20.88 -9.23
CA VAL A 424 -5.59 19.64 -8.77
C VAL A 424 -4.53 18.57 -8.59
N PHE A 425 -4.16 18.34 -7.32
CA PHE A 425 -3.19 17.33 -6.93
C PHE A 425 -3.88 15.99 -6.72
N LEU A 426 -3.34 14.94 -7.36
CA LEU A 426 -3.77 13.55 -7.19
C LEU A 426 -2.96 12.94 -6.03
N SER A 427 -3.56 12.86 -4.85
CA SER A 427 -2.90 12.33 -3.63
C SER A 427 -2.92 10.81 -3.55
N SER A 428 -3.86 10.17 -4.23
CA SER A 428 -3.95 8.71 -4.35
C SER A 428 -4.28 8.31 -5.80
N ALA A 429 -3.27 7.84 -6.53
CA ALA A 429 -3.42 7.34 -7.89
C ALA A 429 -3.98 5.90 -7.91
N SER A 430 -5.30 5.79 -8.00
CA SER A 430 -6.04 4.51 -7.97
C SER A 430 -7.25 4.53 -8.92
N GLY A 431 -7.90 3.37 -9.10
CA GLY A 431 -9.03 3.20 -10.01
C GLY A 431 -8.74 3.72 -11.42
N SER A 432 -9.66 4.53 -11.96
CA SER A 432 -9.54 5.16 -13.28
C SER A 432 -8.29 6.04 -13.47
N PHE A 433 -7.70 6.57 -12.39
CA PHE A 433 -6.61 7.56 -12.44
C PHE A 433 -5.23 6.97 -12.09
N ASN A 434 -5.09 5.64 -12.10
CA ASN A 434 -3.79 4.97 -11.97
C ASN A 434 -2.95 5.14 -13.25
N PHE A 435 -2.21 6.24 -13.34
CA PHE A 435 -1.45 6.63 -14.55
C PHE A 435 -0.13 5.86 -14.75
N ASP A 436 0.64 5.64 -13.70
CA ASP A 436 1.84 4.80 -13.70
C ASP A 436 1.92 3.98 -12.40
N SER A 437 2.17 2.69 -12.55
CA SER A 437 2.46 1.74 -11.48
C SER A 437 3.64 2.11 -10.55
N LYS A 438 4.59 2.94 -11.01
CA LYS A 438 5.86 3.23 -10.32
C LYS A 438 5.83 4.46 -9.42
N GLU A 439 5.21 5.55 -9.89
CA GLU A 439 5.15 6.85 -9.20
C GLU A 439 3.69 7.12 -8.86
N ARG A 440 3.34 6.98 -7.57
CA ARG A 440 1.94 7.02 -7.09
C ARG A 440 1.49 8.39 -6.56
N VAL A 441 2.43 9.31 -6.41
CA VAL A 441 2.26 10.66 -5.84
C VAL A 441 2.97 11.69 -6.73
N GLY A 442 2.69 12.98 -6.53
CA GLY A 442 3.37 14.05 -7.27
C GLY A 442 2.70 14.45 -8.59
N TRP A 443 1.49 13.95 -8.89
CA TRP A 443 0.78 14.24 -10.13
C TRP A 443 -0.20 15.43 -10.01
N ILE A 444 -0.15 16.34 -10.98
CA ILE A 444 -1.14 17.41 -11.17
C ILE A 444 -2.00 17.10 -12.39
N VAL A 445 -3.33 17.17 -12.23
CA VAL A 445 -4.29 17.06 -13.34
C VAL A 445 -4.50 18.44 -13.95
N ASP A 446 -4.02 18.63 -15.19
CA ASP A 446 -4.14 19.90 -15.91
C ASP A 446 -5.46 20.04 -16.66
N SER A 447 -5.97 18.94 -17.22
CA SER A 447 -7.23 18.92 -17.95
C SER A 447 -7.83 17.53 -18.00
N ILE A 448 -9.16 17.44 -17.99
CA ILE A 448 -9.91 16.21 -18.17
C ILE A 448 -11.03 16.39 -19.19
N ASN A 449 -11.21 15.39 -20.07
CA ASN A 449 -12.17 15.42 -21.17
C ASN A 449 -12.04 16.68 -22.05
N ASN A 450 -10.79 17.11 -22.29
CA ASN A 450 -10.40 18.31 -23.04
C ASN A 450 -10.88 19.65 -22.42
N LYS A 451 -11.07 19.71 -21.10
CA LYS A 451 -11.37 20.94 -20.35
C LYS A 451 -10.32 21.12 -19.24
N GLU A 452 -9.75 22.33 -19.15
CA GLU A 452 -8.73 22.69 -18.16
C GLU A 452 -9.26 22.61 -16.72
N THR A 453 -8.40 22.20 -15.78
CA THR A 453 -8.69 22.03 -14.35
C THR A 453 -7.75 22.87 -13.49
N PRO A 454 -7.87 24.21 -13.51
CA PRO A 454 -6.99 25.12 -12.76
C PRO A 454 -7.14 25.00 -11.23
N ASP A 455 -8.25 24.45 -10.77
CA ASP A 455 -8.62 24.29 -9.36
C ASP A 455 -9.57 23.09 -9.17
N LEU A 456 -9.72 22.67 -7.91
CA LEU A 456 -10.50 21.49 -7.53
C LEU A 456 -12.01 21.64 -7.79
N ASN A 457 -12.58 22.86 -7.71
CA ASN A 457 -13.99 23.08 -8.00
C ASN A 457 -14.27 22.91 -9.50
N THR A 458 -13.39 23.46 -10.34
CA THR A 458 -13.50 23.30 -11.80
C THR A 458 -13.39 21.82 -12.20
N PHE A 459 -12.50 21.04 -11.58
CA PHE A 459 -12.44 19.58 -11.76
C PHE A 459 -13.74 18.88 -11.36
N ILE A 460 -14.30 19.21 -10.19
CA ILE A 460 -15.57 18.64 -9.72
C ILE A 460 -16.72 18.93 -10.71
N GLU A 461 -16.88 20.18 -11.16
CA GLU A 461 -17.92 20.54 -12.13
C GLU A 461 -17.73 19.86 -13.49
N ILE A 462 -16.49 19.64 -13.93
CA ILE A 462 -16.24 18.88 -15.16
C ILE A 462 -16.62 17.41 -14.97
N MET A 463 -16.19 16.77 -13.88
CA MET A 463 -16.45 15.35 -13.60
C MET A 463 -17.96 15.04 -13.50
N LYS A 464 -18.76 15.95 -12.93
CA LYS A 464 -20.24 15.86 -12.94
C LYS A 464 -20.85 15.70 -14.35
N THR A 465 -20.15 16.12 -15.41
CA THR A 465 -20.66 16.09 -16.79
C THR A 465 -20.22 14.88 -17.61
N ILE A 466 -19.48 13.94 -17.03
CA ILE A 466 -18.91 12.79 -17.75
C ILE A 466 -19.77 11.53 -17.51
N PRO A 467 -20.38 10.92 -18.54
CA PRO A 467 -21.05 9.64 -18.45
C PRO A 467 -20.16 8.50 -17.94
N ASP A 468 -20.76 7.57 -17.19
CA ASP A 468 -20.16 6.29 -16.85
C ASP A 468 -19.76 5.50 -18.11
N ARG A 469 -18.76 4.62 -17.97
CA ARG A 469 -18.18 3.79 -19.05
C ARG A 469 -17.59 4.56 -20.23
N LYS A 470 -17.46 5.88 -20.12
CA LYS A 470 -16.85 6.72 -21.15
C LYS A 470 -15.34 6.67 -21.04
N ARG A 471 -14.65 6.58 -22.19
CA ARG A 471 -13.22 6.84 -22.26
C ARG A 471 -12.97 8.33 -22.49
N VAL A 472 -12.15 8.96 -21.65
CA VAL A 472 -11.84 10.39 -21.71
C VAL A 472 -10.34 10.62 -21.64
N THR A 473 -9.88 11.66 -22.33
CA THR A 473 -8.48 12.10 -22.32
C THR A 473 -8.20 12.89 -21.05
N VAL A 474 -7.06 12.62 -20.41
CA VAL A 474 -6.52 13.40 -19.30
C VAL A 474 -5.13 13.89 -19.69
N ARG A 475 -4.87 15.18 -19.43
CA ARG A 475 -3.53 15.76 -19.47
C ARG A 475 -3.08 16.06 -18.06
N TYR A 476 -1.86 15.69 -17.73
CA TYR A 476 -1.31 15.73 -16.38
C TYR A 476 0.21 15.88 -16.47
N HIS A 477 0.83 16.38 -15.40
CA HIS A 477 2.29 16.46 -15.30
C HIS A 477 2.75 16.09 -13.88
N HIS A 478 4.02 15.73 -13.74
CA HIS A 478 4.62 15.47 -12.44
C HIS A 478 5.23 16.75 -11.87
N LEU A 479 5.19 16.96 -10.56
CA LEU A 479 5.71 18.19 -9.93
C LEU A 479 7.18 18.45 -10.30
N THR A 480 8.01 17.41 -10.43
CA THR A 480 9.43 17.50 -10.83
C THR A 480 9.67 17.82 -12.31
N ASP A 481 8.70 17.63 -13.21
CA ASP A 481 8.82 17.95 -14.64
C ASP A 481 7.61 18.76 -15.14
N GLN A 482 7.78 20.08 -15.07
CA GLN A 482 6.85 21.10 -15.56
C GLN A 482 6.88 21.30 -17.09
N HIS A 483 7.76 20.60 -17.82
CA HIS A 483 8.00 20.80 -19.24
C HIS A 483 7.48 19.66 -20.12
N SER A 484 7.27 18.47 -19.55
CA SER A 484 6.82 17.26 -20.25
C SER A 484 5.40 16.83 -19.82
N PRO A 485 4.33 17.58 -20.15
CA PRO A 485 2.97 17.15 -19.84
C PRO A 485 2.65 15.84 -20.56
N LEU A 486 2.16 14.87 -19.80
CA LEU A 486 1.72 13.57 -20.26
C LEU A 486 0.24 13.62 -20.65
N VAL A 487 -0.16 12.77 -21.59
CA VAL A 487 -1.54 12.62 -22.04
C VAL A 487 -1.89 11.14 -22.07
N THR A 488 -2.95 10.76 -21.38
CA THR A 488 -3.47 9.39 -21.34
C THR A 488 -4.97 9.36 -21.59
N SER A 489 -5.54 8.17 -21.78
CA SER A 489 -6.98 7.94 -21.91
C SER A 489 -7.46 7.00 -20.83
N ILE A 490 -8.22 7.54 -19.87
CA ILE A 490 -8.84 6.76 -18.78
C ILE A 490 -10.21 6.24 -19.20
N TYR A 491 -10.75 5.28 -18.46
CA TYR A 491 -12.12 4.77 -18.60
C TYR A 491 -12.87 5.01 -17.29
N ILE A 492 -13.97 5.76 -17.34
CA ILE A 492 -14.77 6.10 -16.16
C ILE A 492 -15.53 4.86 -15.67
N ASP A 493 -15.30 4.47 -14.42
CA ASP A 493 -15.80 3.26 -13.74
C ASP A 493 -16.81 3.56 -12.63
N ARG A 494 -17.66 4.59 -12.83
CA ARG A 494 -18.64 5.05 -11.84
C ARG A 494 -19.76 4.05 -11.53
N HIS A 495 -19.86 2.93 -12.24
CA HIS A 495 -20.72 1.81 -11.85
C HIS A 495 -20.08 0.86 -10.82
N TRP A 496 -18.76 0.90 -10.63
CA TRP A 496 -18.07 0.23 -9.52
C TRP A 496 -17.85 1.22 -8.38
N CYS A 497 -17.28 2.40 -8.67
CA CYS A 497 -17.17 3.48 -7.71
C CYS A 497 -18.36 4.44 -7.87
N ASN A 498 -19.52 4.04 -7.35
CA ASN A 498 -20.76 4.85 -7.45
C ASN A 498 -20.63 6.22 -6.75
N GLU A 499 -19.68 6.34 -5.83
CA GLU A 499 -19.47 7.51 -4.98
C GLU A 499 -18.80 8.67 -5.71
N PHE A 500 -19.19 9.88 -5.33
CA PHE A 500 -18.50 11.11 -5.67
C PHE A 500 -18.48 12.00 -4.42
N ARG A 501 -17.68 11.63 -3.43
CA ARG A 501 -17.73 12.25 -2.08
C ARG A 501 -16.74 13.40 -1.97
N VAL A 502 -17.19 14.57 -1.53
CA VAL A 502 -16.31 15.67 -1.07
C VAL A 502 -16.27 15.62 0.45
N TYR A 503 -15.07 15.46 0.99
CA TYR A 503 -14.78 15.44 2.43
C TYR A 503 -14.20 16.78 2.83
N THR A 504 -14.67 17.35 3.94
CA THR A 504 -14.22 18.65 4.46
C THR A 504 -13.86 18.52 5.93
N ARG A 505 -12.71 19.06 6.33
CA ARG A 505 -12.22 19.03 7.71
C ARG A 505 -13.18 19.77 8.65
N ASN A 506 -13.63 19.10 9.71
CA ASN A 506 -14.39 19.71 10.79
C ASN A 506 -13.58 19.71 12.10
N ASP A 507 -12.85 20.80 12.34
CA ASP A 507 -12.02 20.97 13.54
C ASP A 507 -12.84 21.13 14.86
N THR A 508 -14.19 21.11 14.80
CA THR A 508 -15.06 21.09 15.99
C THR A 508 -15.41 19.67 16.43
N THR A 509 -15.71 18.78 15.49
CA THR A 509 -16.05 17.37 15.74
C THR A 509 -14.83 16.45 15.70
N GLY A 510 -13.75 16.86 15.02
CA GLY A 510 -12.53 16.08 14.83
C GLY A 510 -12.58 15.09 13.67
N ILE A 511 -13.74 14.95 13.03
CA ILE A 511 -13.95 14.10 11.85
C ILE A 511 -13.99 14.97 10.58
N TRP A 512 -13.97 14.32 9.42
CA TRP A 512 -14.17 14.98 8.14
C TRP A 512 -15.59 14.69 7.66
N ASP A 513 -16.40 15.74 7.57
CA ASP A 513 -17.78 15.65 7.11
C ASP A 513 -17.77 15.46 5.59
N PHE A 514 -18.60 14.56 5.07
CA PHE A 514 -18.69 14.31 3.64
C PHE A 514 -20.12 14.34 3.11
N HIS A 515 -20.23 14.61 1.81
CA HIS A 515 -21.49 14.53 1.07
C HIS A 515 -21.24 14.01 -0.34
N ASN A 516 -22.23 13.28 -0.90
CA ASN A 516 -22.19 12.88 -2.30
C ASN A 516 -22.51 14.09 -3.20
N VAL A 517 -21.71 14.27 -4.25
CA VAL A 517 -21.73 15.42 -5.14
C VAL A 517 -22.66 15.22 -6.34
N ALA A 518 -22.63 14.03 -6.94
CA ALA A 518 -23.52 13.61 -8.02
C ALA A 518 -23.45 12.10 -8.24
N ASP A 519 -24.61 11.50 -8.53
CA ASP A 519 -24.74 10.08 -8.89
C ASP A 519 -24.14 9.79 -10.28
N PRO A 520 -23.82 8.52 -10.60
CA PRO A 520 -23.31 8.13 -11.91
C PRO A 520 -24.25 8.52 -13.06
N LEU A 521 -23.76 9.29 -14.02
CA LEU A 521 -24.48 9.57 -15.26
C LEU A 521 -24.56 8.29 -16.12
N PRO A 522 -25.72 7.97 -16.73
CA PRO A 522 -25.91 6.73 -17.48
C PRO A 522 -24.98 6.65 -18.71
N ALA A 523 -24.43 5.46 -18.94
CA ALA A 523 -23.51 5.21 -20.05
C ALA A 523 -24.11 5.52 -21.43
N GLU A 524 -23.31 6.11 -22.32
CA GLU A 524 -23.74 6.42 -23.69
C GLU A 524 -24.03 5.14 -24.50
N PRO A 525 -25.12 5.07 -25.28
CA PRO A 525 -25.41 3.91 -26.11
C PRO A 525 -24.29 3.59 -27.11
N LEU A 526 -23.81 2.35 -27.05
CA LEU A 526 -22.75 1.84 -27.92
C LEU A 526 -23.20 1.87 -29.39
N LYS A 527 -22.32 2.34 -30.28
CA LYS A 527 -22.59 2.50 -31.72
C LYS A 527 -21.64 1.60 -32.52
N PRO A 528 -22.14 0.83 -33.50
CA PRO A 528 -21.28 -0.01 -34.35
C PRO A 528 -20.24 0.77 -35.13
N ARG A 529 -18.96 0.41 -34.98
CA ARG A 529 -17.80 1.07 -35.61
C ARG A 529 -17.05 0.12 -36.54
N SER A 530 -16.39 0.68 -37.56
CA SER A 530 -15.52 -0.06 -38.48
C SER A 530 -14.09 -0.09 -37.99
N ALA A 531 -13.43 -1.24 -38.10
CA ALA A 531 -11.99 -1.41 -37.85
C ALA A 531 -11.31 -1.98 -39.10
N LYS A 532 -10.09 -1.50 -39.40
CA LYS A 532 -9.28 -1.99 -40.52
C LYS A 532 -8.25 -2.99 -40.00
N ILE A 533 -8.42 -4.26 -40.35
CA ILE A 533 -7.48 -5.32 -40.01
C ILE A 533 -6.29 -5.24 -40.98
N ILE A 534 -5.07 -5.28 -40.46
CA ILE A 534 -3.83 -5.33 -41.24
C ILE A 534 -3.33 -6.78 -41.21
N PRO A 535 -3.13 -7.44 -42.37
CA PRO A 535 -2.58 -8.79 -42.41
C PRO A 535 -1.21 -8.91 -41.74
N ILE A 536 -0.93 -10.06 -41.14
CA ILE A 536 0.39 -10.33 -40.55
C ILE A 536 1.44 -10.30 -41.68
N PRO A 537 2.60 -9.61 -41.52
CA PRO A 537 3.58 -9.43 -42.60
C PRO A 537 4.42 -10.70 -42.83
N VAL A 538 3.77 -11.74 -43.38
CA VAL A 538 4.37 -13.03 -43.73
C VAL A 538 4.02 -13.42 -45.17
N ASN A 539 4.90 -14.18 -45.82
CA ASN A 539 4.70 -14.65 -47.20
C ASN A 539 3.54 -15.66 -47.33
N ASN A 540 3.14 -16.31 -46.24
CA ASN A 540 2.05 -17.28 -46.23
C ASN A 540 0.70 -16.58 -46.02
N GLU A 541 -0.10 -16.46 -47.08
CA GLU A 541 -1.41 -15.80 -47.03
C GLU A 541 -2.37 -16.36 -45.98
N LYS A 542 -2.30 -17.67 -45.68
CA LYS A 542 -3.22 -18.31 -44.72
C LYS A 542 -2.91 -17.84 -43.31
N ILE A 543 -1.63 -17.76 -42.97
CA ILE A 543 -1.13 -17.20 -41.71
C ILE A 543 -1.41 -15.69 -41.66
N ALA A 544 -1.20 -14.96 -42.76
CA ALA A 544 -1.46 -13.52 -42.83
C ALA A 544 -2.92 -13.16 -42.47
N LYS A 545 -3.88 -14.01 -42.86
CA LYS A 545 -5.32 -13.87 -42.57
C LYS A 545 -5.68 -14.07 -41.09
N LEU A 546 -4.86 -14.76 -40.29
CA LEU A 546 -5.12 -14.97 -38.86
C LEU A 546 -5.11 -13.69 -38.01
N SER A 547 -4.57 -12.59 -38.54
CA SER A 547 -4.82 -11.22 -38.04
C SER A 547 -6.31 -10.93 -37.80
N SER A 548 -7.21 -11.58 -38.56
CA SER A 548 -8.66 -11.43 -38.47
C SER A 548 -9.33 -12.33 -37.42
N SER A 549 -8.54 -13.17 -36.75
CA SER A 549 -8.96 -14.07 -35.67
C SER A 549 -8.31 -13.70 -34.33
N LEU A 550 -7.53 -12.63 -34.28
CA LEU A 550 -6.76 -12.20 -33.11
C LEU A 550 -7.26 -10.84 -32.59
N CYS A 551 -7.26 -10.69 -31.27
CA CYS A 551 -7.62 -9.46 -30.58
C CYS A 551 -6.78 -9.27 -29.31
N THR A 552 -6.81 -8.09 -28.71
CA THR A 552 -6.32 -7.89 -27.34
C THR A 552 -7.51 -7.96 -26.38
N VAL A 553 -7.38 -8.71 -25.30
CA VAL A 553 -8.33 -8.69 -24.18
C VAL A 553 -7.69 -7.93 -23.03
N ALA A 554 -8.43 -7.00 -22.45
CA ALA A 554 -8.03 -6.25 -21.27
C ALA A 554 -9.10 -6.31 -20.19
N THR A 555 -8.69 -6.36 -18.94
CA THR A 555 -9.57 -6.40 -17.77
C THR A 555 -9.20 -5.31 -16.78
N MET A 556 -10.20 -4.88 -16.00
CA MET A 556 -10.05 -3.92 -14.92
C MET A 556 -10.91 -4.37 -13.74
N ALA A 557 -10.27 -4.90 -12.70
CA ALA A 557 -10.93 -5.23 -11.45
C ALA A 557 -11.04 -3.97 -10.58
N ALA A 558 -12.21 -3.73 -9.98
CA ALA A 558 -12.43 -2.58 -9.11
C ALA A 558 -12.00 -2.82 -7.65
N VAL A 559 -12.03 -4.09 -7.22
CA VAL A 559 -11.65 -4.51 -5.86
C VAL A 559 -10.74 -5.75 -5.92
N PRO A 560 -9.84 -5.94 -4.94
CA PRO A 560 -9.16 -7.21 -4.74
C PRO A 560 -10.15 -8.35 -4.43
N LEU A 561 -9.98 -9.51 -5.04
CA LEU A 561 -10.81 -10.70 -4.82
C LEU A 561 -9.98 -11.97 -4.99
N ASP A 562 -10.32 -13.06 -4.29
CA ASP A 562 -9.61 -14.37 -4.38
C ASP A 562 -8.08 -14.26 -4.15
N SER A 563 -7.69 -13.33 -3.29
CA SER A 563 -6.30 -12.96 -2.97
C SER A 563 -5.49 -12.39 -4.15
N LEU A 564 -6.16 -11.84 -5.16
CA LEU A 564 -5.57 -11.14 -6.30
C LEU A 564 -5.74 -9.62 -6.16
N SER A 565 -4.80 -8.87 -6.74
CA SER A 565 -4.80 -7.40 -6.74
C SER A 565 -5.76 -6.83 -7.79
N ALA A 566 -6.30 -5.63 -7.52
CA ALA A 566 -7.13 -4.86 -8.44
C ALA A 566 -6.30 -4.20 -9.56
N ASP A 567 -5.60 -5.00 -10.37
CA ASP A 567 -4.72 -4.53 -11.43
C ASP A 567 -5.41 -4.47 -12.80
N ILE A 568 -4.97 -3.53 -13.66
CA ILE A 568 -5.34 -3.53 -15.08
C ILE A 568 -4.44 -4.52 -15.82
N LEU A 569 -5.03 -5.60 -16.35
CA LEU A 569 -4.31 -6.65 -17.05
C LEU A 569 -4.69 -6.70 -18.53
N LYS A 570 -3.74 -7.09 -19.39
CA LYS A 570 -3.99 -7.28 -20.84
C LYS A 570 -3.18 -8.45 -21.42
N THR A 571 -3.74 -9.11 -22.42
CA THR A 571 -3.08 -10.18 -23.20
C THR A 571 -3.78 -10.36 -24.56
N SER A 572 -3.18 -11.13 -25.48
CA SER A 572 -3.87 -11.47 -26.73
C SER A 572 -4.90 -12.58 -26.52
N GLY A 573 -6.06 -12.45 -27.15
CA GLY A 573 -7.09 -13.48 -27.24
C GLY A 573 -7.26 -14.01 -28.66
N LEU A 574 -7.79 -15.22 -28.77
CA LEU A 574 -8.15 -15.90 -30.01
C LEU A 574 -9.67 -15.89 -30.19
N ILE A 575 -10.18 -15.30 -31.26
CA ILE A 575 -11.61 -15.32 -31.60
C ILE A 575 -11.95 -16.74 -32.07
N VAL A 576 -12.61 -17.53 -31.22
CA VAL A 576 -12.97 -18.93 -31.50
C VAL A 576 -14.35 -19.06 -32.15
N ASP A 577 -15.16 -17.99 -32.12
CA ASP A 577 -16.38 -17.82 -32.90
C ASP A 577 -16.63 -16.32 -33.19
N ALA A 578 -16.46 -15.90 -34.44
CA ALA A 578 -16.66 -14.53 -34.87
C ALA A 578 -18.15 -14.14 -35.05
N GLU A 579 -19.06 -15.10 -35.22
CA GLU A 579 -20.50 -14.85 -35.39
C GLU A 579 -21.21 -14.66 -34.04
N LYS A 580 -20.74 -15.36 -33.01
CA LYS A 580 -21.27 -15.29 -31.63
C LYS A 580 -20.42 -14.44 -30.68
N GLY A 581 -19.20 -14.07 -31.10
CA GLY A 581 -18.32 -13.17 -30.38
C GLY A 581 -17.46 -13.82 -29.29
N TYR A 582 -17.28 -15.14 -29.32
CA TYR A 582 -16.49 -15.86 -28.31
C TYR A 582 -14.98 -15.71 -28.55
N VAL A 583 -14.26 -15.36 -27.47
CA VAL A 583 -12.80 -15.15 -27.44
C VAL A 583 -12.19 -15.99 -26.33
N LEU A 584 -11.23 -16.84 -26.68
CA LEU A 584 -10.41 -17.62 -25.78
C LEU A 584 -9.19 -16.81 -25.31
N VAL A 585 -8.93 -16.78 -24.00
CA VAL A 585 -7.93 -15.91 -23.36
C VAL A 585 -7.31 -16.58 -22.13
N SER A 586 -6.14 -16.14 -21.67
CA SER A 586 -5.55 -16.62 -20.40
C SER A 586 -6.41 -16.23 -19.18
N ARG A 587 -6.66 -17.21 -18.31
CA ARG A 587 -7.32 -16.99 -17.01
C ARG A 587 -6.49 -16.10 -16.07
N ARG A 588 -5.17 -15.94 -16.28
CA ARG A 588 -4.38 -14.94 -15.55
C ARG A 588 -4.91 -13.51 -15.74
N VAL A 589 -5.46 -13.18 -16.92
CA VAL A 589 -6.02 -11.85 -17.21
C VAL A 589 -7.49 -11.78 -16.83
N VAL A 590 -8.22 -12.89 -16.87
CA VAL A 590 -9.62 -12.98 -16.47
C VAL A 590 -9.74 -13.95 -15.29
N PRO A 591 -9.30 -13.57 -14.07
CA PRO A 591 -9.20 -14.50 -12.94
C PRO A 591 -10.56 -14.92 -12.37
N HIS A 592 -11.47 -13.96 -12.28
CA HIS A 592 -12.86 -14.01 -11.80
C HIS A 592 -13.73 -13.11 -12.70
N ASP A 593 -15.03 -13.00 -12.44
CA ASP A 593 -15.96 -12.16 -13.24
C ASP A 593 -16.40 -10.84 -12.57
N CYS A 594 -15.98 -10.56 -11.34
CA CYS A 594 -16.12 -9.25 -10.67
C CYS A 594 -15.15 -8.19 -11.26
N LEU A 595 -15.22 -7.95 -12.57
CA LEU A 595 -14.36 -7.02 -13.29
C LEU A 595 -14.99 -6.52 -14.60
N ASP A 596 -14.50 -5.41 -15.12
CA ASP A 596 -14.82 -4.94 -16.47
C ASP A 596 -13.90 -5.62 -17.50
N THR A 597 -14.47 -6.22 -18.55
CA THR A 597 -13.71 -6.85 -19.65
C THR A 597 -13.90 -6.09 -20.96
N PHE A 598 -12.81 -5.93 -21.72
CA PHE A 598 -12.78 -5.29 -23.02
C PHE A 598 -12.09 -6.18 -24.06
N VAL A 599 -12.63 -6.20 -25.28
CA VAL A 599 -12.00 -6.79 -26.46
C VAL A 599 -11.62 -5.66 -27.43
N THR A 600 -10.35 -5.57 -27.77
CA THR A 600 -9.80 -4.61 -28.74
C THR A 600 -9.51 -5.31 -30.06
N ILE A 601 -10.27 -4.94 -31.09
CA ILE A 601 -10.12 -5.42 -32.46
C ILE A 601 -9.17 -4.52 -33.23
N ALA A 602 -8.14 -5.12 -33.85
CA ALA A 602 -7.18 -4.48 -34.74
C ALA A 602 -6.61 -3.13 -34.22
N ASP A 603 -6.32 -3.07 -32.91
CA ASP A 603 -5.79 -1.90 -32.18
C ASP A 603 -6.52 -0.57 -32.45
N SER A 604 -7.81 -0.64 -32.82
CA SER A 604 -8.57 0.51 -33.32
C SER A 604 -10.04 0.55 -32.87
N LEU A 605 -10.58 -0.58 -32.40
CA LEU A 605 -11.94 -0.66 -31.87
C LEU A 605 -11.97 -1.46 -30.56
N VAL A 606 -12.20 -0.76 -29.46
CA VAL A 606 -12.50 -1.36 -28.14
C VAL A 606 -14.01 -1.57 -28.01
N VAL A 607 -14.44 -2.78 -27.67
CA VAL A 607 -15.82 -3.12 -27.29
C VAL A 607 -15.83 -3.80 -25.91
N PRO A 608 -16.86 -3.59 -25.07
CA PRO A 608 -17.00 -4.33 -23.83
C PRO A 608 -17.36 -5.79 -24.10
N ALA A 609 -17.02 -6.66 -23.15
CA ALA A 609 -17.29 -8.08 -23.18
C ALA A 609 -17.75 -8.61 -21.81
N THR A 610 -18.40 -9.77 -21.80
CA THR A 610 -18.77 -10.54 -20.61
C THR A 610 -17.85 -11.74 -20.42
N VAL A 611 -17.62 -12.15 -19.18
CA VAL A 611 -16.97 -13.44 -18.86
C VAL A 611 -18.04 -14.53 -18.96
N GLU A 612 -17.85 -15.50 -19.84
CA GLU A 612 -18.82 -16.60 -20.06
C GLU A 612 -18.36 -17.91 -19.41
N PHE A 613 -17.05 -18.11 -19.26
CA PHE A 613 -16.47 -19.31 -18.67
C PHE A 613 -15.07 -19.08 -18.11
N LEU A 614 -14.77 -19.72 -16.98
CA LEU A 614 -13.47 -19.77 -16.30
C LEU A 614 -13.08 -21.23 -16.11
N HIS A 615 -11.96 -21.69 -16.68
CA HIS A 615 -11.56 -23.09 -16.48
C HIS A 615 -10.90 -23.26 -15.09
N PRO A 616 -11.27 -24.27 -14.28
CA PRO A 616 -10.77 -24.41 -12.90
C PRO A 616 -9.26 -24.71 -12.80
N THR A 617 -8.67 -25.37 -13.80
CA THR A 617 -7.27 -25.85 -13.73
C THR A 617 -6.37 -25.47 -14.92
N HIS A 618 -6.88 -25.44 -16.17
CA HIS A 618 -6.09 -25.28 -17.42
C HIS A 618 -5.72 -23.84 -17.85
N ASN A 619 -5.84 -22.83 -16.99
CA ASN A 619 -5.41 -21.44 -17.26
C ASN A 619 -6.05 -20.73 -18.47
N PHE A 620 -7.25 -21.12 -18.88
CA PHE A 620 -8.02 -20.38 -19.89
C PHE A 620 -9.38 -19.91 -19.38
N ALA A 621 -9.86 -18.85 -20.00
CA ALA A 621 -11.18 -18.28 -19.84
C ALA A 621 -11.77 -18.00 -21.23
N ILE A 622 -13.09 -17.90 -21.31
CA ILE A 622 -13.79 -17.48 -22.53
C ILE A 622 -14.62 -16.24 -22.21
N VAL A 623 -14.40 -15.20 -23.00
CA VAL A 623 -15.12 -13.92 -22.92
C VAL A 623 -15.90 -13.67 -24.21
N LYS A 624 -16.93 -12.83 -24.15
CA LYS A 624 -17.85 -12.60 -25.26
C LYS A 624 -18.14 -11.12 -25.49
N TYR A 625 -17.85 -10.63 -26.69
CA TYR A 625 -18.26 -9.30 -27.15
C TYR A 625 -19.53 -9.38 -28.00
N ASP A 626 -20.24 -8.26 -28.20
CA ASP A 626 -21.34 -8.20 -29.18
C ASP A 626 -20.80 -7.96 -30.60
N PRO A 627 -20.91 -8.93 -31.54
CA PRO A 627 -20.42 -8.78 -32.90
C PRO A 627 -21.13 -7.65 -33.68
N LYS A 628 -22.35 -7.27 -33.29
CA LYS A 628 -23.10 -6.17 -33.95
C LYS A 628 -22.40 -4.82 -33.78
N LEU A 629 -21.56 -4.66 -32.76
CA LEU A 629 -20.77 -3.45 -32.55
C LEU A 629 -19.53 -3.36 -33.46
N VAL A 630 -19.13 -4.47 -34.10
CA VAL A 630 -17.89 -4.61 -34.86
C VAL A 630 -18.16 -4.74 -36.36
N LYS A 631 -17.83 -3.70 -37.12
CA LYS A 631 -17.84 -3.73 -38.60
C LYS A 631 -16.43 -3.99 -39.13
N ALA A 632 -15.91 -5.19 -38.88
CA ALA A 632 -14.61 -5.65 -39.33
C ALA A 632 -14.73 -7.08 -39.90
N PRO A 633 -13.88 -7.48 -40.87
CA PRO A 633 -13.93 -8.81 -41.47
C PRO A 633 -13.29 -9.86 -40.56
N LEU A 634 -13.91 -10.11 -39.39
CA LEU A 634 -13.45 -11.12 -38.44
C LEU A 634 -13.72 -12.54 -38.96
N ILE A 635 -12.83 -13.48 -38.62
CA ILE A 635 -12.86 -14.85 -39.12
C ILE A 635 -12.72 -15.83 -37.96
N THR A 636 -13.58 -16.83 -37.89
CA THR A 636 -13.38 -18.01 -37.04
C THR A 636 -12.27 -18.88 -37.65
N PRO A 637 -11.12 -19.09 -36.97
CA PRO A 637 -10.02 -19.88 -37.50
C PRO A 637 -10.34 -21.37 -37.47
N LYS A 638 -9.67 -22.14 -38.32
CA LYS A 638 -9.70 -23.61 -38.27
C LYS A 638 -8.93 -24.06 -37.02
N LEU A 639 -9.60 -24.72 -36.09
CA LEU A 639 -8.98 -25.33 -34.92
C LEU A 639 -8.53 -26.77 -35.25
N SER A 640 -7.45 -27.23 -34.62
CA SER A 640 -6.98 -28.61 -34.73
C SER A 640 -7.92 -29.58 -34.04
N THR A 641 -8.07 -30.77 -34.63
CA THR A 641 -8.74 -31.93 -33.99
C THR A 641 -7.73 -32.99 -33.53
N THR A 642 -6.44 -32.64 -33.49
CA THR A 642 -5.34 -33.54 -33.11
C THR A 642 -4.34 -32.83 -32.19
N ARG A 643 -4.04 -33.44 -31.05
CA ARG A 643 -3.01 -32.96 -30.10
C ARG A 643 -1.64 -32.84 -30.76
N MET A 644 -0.84 -31.89 -30.28
CA MET A 644 0.56 -31.73 -30.66
C MET A 644 1.44 -32.88 -30.17
N LYS A 645 2.53 -33.15 -30.88
CA LYS A 645 3.54 -34.13 -30.51
C LYS A 645 4.93 -33.49 -30.49
N ARG A 646 5.84 -34.07 -29.70
CA ARG A 646 7.24 -33.65 -29.68
C ARG A 646 7.86 -33.79 -31.07
N GLY A 647 8.50 -32.73 -31.55
CA GLY A 647 9.05 -32.65 -32.91
C GLY A 647 8.08 -32.12 -33.98
N ASP A 648 6.81 -31.86 -33.65
CA ASP A 648 5.90 -31.16 -34.57
C ASP A 648 6.48 -29.80 -34.95
N LYS A 649 6.47 -29.48 -36.24
CA LYS A 649 6.86 -28.18 -36.79
C LYS A 649 5.67 -27.24 -36.77
N LEU A 650 5.88 -26.02 -36.30
CA LEU A 650 4.83 -25.04 -36.06
C LEU A 650 5.30 -23.64 -36.49
N GLN A 651 4.33 -22.76 -36.71
CA GLN A 651 4.50 -21.32 -36.86
C GLN A 651 4.02 -20.67 -35.56
N PHE A 652 4.91 -19.97 -34.87
CA PHE A 652 4.59 -19.18 -33.68
C PHE A 652 4.21 -17.76 -34.09
N ILE A 653 3.06 -17.29 -33.62
CA ILE A 653 2.56 -15.93 -33.82
C ILE A 653 2.41 -15.28 -32.44
N GLY A 654 3.43 -14.52 -32.03
CA GLY A 654 3.54 -13.94 -30.70
C GLY A 654 3.17 -12.46 -30.63
N PHE A 655 2.65 -12.04 -29.49
CA PHE A 655 2.44 -10.63 -29.13
C PHE A 655 3.53 -10.19 -28.16
N THR A 656 4.35 -9.23 -28.59
CA THR A 656 5.36 -8.60 -27.74
C THR A 656 4.72 -7.76 -26.63
N GLN A 657 5.51 -7.35 -25.63
CA GLN A 657 5.07 -6.45 -24.55
C GLN A 657 4.45 -5.12 -25.02
N ASN A 658 4.76 -4.70 -26.26
CA ASN A 658 4.24 -3.50 -26.91
C ASN A 658 3.11 -3.83 -27.91
N ASP A 659 2.40 -4.93 -27.71
CA ASP A 659 1.28 -5.46 -28.52
C ASP A 659 1.58 -5.68 -30.01
N ARG A 660 2.86 -5.62 -30.43
CA ARG A 660 3.26 -5.92 -31.81
C ARG A 660 3.29 -7.42 -32.05
N ILE A 661 2.68 -7.83 -33.15
CA ILE A 661 2.73 -9.20 -33.67
C ILE A 661 4.12 -9.49 -34.24
N VAL A 662 4.68 -10.63 -33.88
CA VAL A 662 5.93 -11.19 -34.43
C VAL A 662 5.71 -12.66 -34.79
N THR A 663 6.40 -13.14 -35.82
CA THR A 663 6.27 -14.52 -36.31
C THR A 663 7.62 -15.22 -36.37
N SER A 664 7.63 -16.52 -36.06
CA SER A 664 8.82 -17.38 -36.17
C SER A 664 8.39 -18.82 -36.47
N GLU A 665 9.15 -19.50 -37.32
CA GLU A 665 9.10 -20.97 -37.34
C GLU A 665 9.59 -21.51 -35.99
N THR A 666 9.07 -22.65 -35.56
CA THR A 666 9.46 -23.31 -34.31
C THR A 666 9.15 -24.81 -34.35
N THR A 667 9.56 -25.54 -33.32
CA THR A 667 9.23 -26.95 -33.11
C THR A 667 8.86 -27.21 -31.67
N VAL A 668 7.99 -28.20 -31.43
CA VAL A 668 7.65 -28.64 -30.07
C VAL A 668 8.85 -29.39 -29.47
N THR A 669 9.47 -28.80 -28.45
CA THR A 669 10.65 -29.38 -27.78
C THR A 669 10.28 -30.38 -26.70
N ASP A 670 9.19 -30.12 -25.98
CA ASP A 670 8.68 -30.94 -24.89
C ASP A 670 7.19 -30.64 -24.61
N ILE A 671 6.46 -31.58 -23.99
CA ILE A 671 5.06 -31.42 -23.58
C ILE A 671 4.93 -31.92 -22.14
N SER A 672 5.18 -31.09 -21.12
CA SER A 672 5.38 -31.54 -19.72
C SER A 672 4.24 -31.15 -18.77
N SER A 673 3.95 -32.02 -17.81
CA SER A 673 2.96 -31.75 -16.75
C SER A 673 3.37 -30.51 -15.93
N VAL A 674 2.47 -29.54 -15.80
CA VAL A 674 2.74 -28.25 -15.15
C VAL A 674 2.69 -28.37 -13.63
N SER A 675 3.75 -27.92 -12.95
CA SER A 675 3.77 -27.77 -11.49
C SER A 675 4.13 -26.33 -11.12
N ILE A 676 3.12 -25.53 -10.79
CA ILE A 676 3.29 -24.17 -10.27
C ILE A 676 3.28 -24.20 -8.73
N PRO A 677 4.30 -23.61 -8.07
CA PRO A 677 4.36 -23.55 -6.61
C PRO A 677 3.12 -22.88 -5.97
N SER A 678 2.81 -23.27 -4.73
CA SER A 678 1.81 -22.57 -3.92
C SER A 678 2.36 -21.20 -3.45
N ASN A 679 1.47 -20.24 -3.19
CA ASN A 679 1.80 -18.95 -2.60
C ASN A 679 1.46 -18.97 -1.10
N LEU A 680 2.12 -18.14 -0.28
CA LEU A 680 1.78 -17.95 1.16
C LEU A 680 0.34 -17.47 1.35
N ILE A 681 -0.15 -16.63 0.44
CA ILE A 681 -1.55 -16.24 0.34
C ILE A 681 -2.14 -17.05 -0.81
N PRO A 682 -3.05 -18.02 -0.55
CA PRO A 682 -3.61 -18.88 -1.59
C PRO A 682 -4.37 -18.08 -2.65
N ARG A 683 -4.12 -18.36 -3.93
CA ARG A 683 -4.71 -17.68 -5.09
C ARG A 683 -4.80 -18.62 -6.28
N TYR A 684 -5.64 -18.29 -7.26
CA TYR A 684 -5.79 -19.10 -8.48
C TYR A 684 -4.42 -19.40 -9.12
N ARG A 685 -4.26 -20.65 -9.58
CA ARG A 685 -3.09 -21.12 -10.32
C ARG A 685 -3.52 -22.23 -11.26
N ALA A 686 -2.72 -22.45 -12.29
CA ALA A 686 -2.92 -23.60 -13.15
C ALA A 686 -2.42 -24.89 -12.48
N SER A 687 -3.12 -25.99 -12.73
CA SER A 687 -2.79 -27.34 -12.24
C SER A 687 -3.29 -28.38 -13.25
N ASN A 688 -2.87 -29.63 -13.08
CA ASN A 688 -3.44 -30.79 -13.77
C ASN A 688 -3.58 -30.60 -15.29
N LEU A 689 -2.55 -30.05 -15.93
CA LEU A 689 -2.45 -29.85 -17.38
C LEU A 689 -1.06 -30.20 -17.89
N GLU A 690 -0.93 -30.37 -19.20
CA GLU A 690 0.36 -30.45 -19.90
C GLU A 690 0.66 -29.16 -20.67
N ALA A 691 1.84 -28.59 -20.44
CA ALA A 691 2.33 -27.42 -21.15
C ALA A 691 3.22 -27.82 -22.33
N ILE A 692 2.96 -27.20 -23.48
CA ILE A 692 3.83 -27.26 -24.65
C ILE A 692 5.00 -26.28 -24.48
N SER A 693 6.21 -26.80 -24.61
CA SER A 693 7.45 -26.04 -24.77
C SER A 693 7.87 -26.03 -26.25
N ILE A 694 8.43 -24.91 -26.71
CA ILE A 694 8.82 -24.69 -28.11
C ILE A 694 10.26 -24.18 -28.23
N ASP A 695 10.95 -24.55 -29.31
CA ASP A 695 12.26 -23.97 -29.66
C ASP A 695 12.05 -22.63 -30.37
N CYS A 696 11.84 -21.55 -29.60
CA CYS A 696 11.63 -20.22 -30.16
C CYS A 696 12.26 -19.12 -29.30
N ASN A 697 13.42 -18.61 -29.70
CA ASN A 697 14.03 -17.46 -29.02
C ASN A 697 13.11 -16.21 -29.01
N VAL A 698 12.19 -16.08 -29.98
CA VAL A 698 11.25 -14.95 -30.06
C VAL A 698 10.14 -15.03 -29.00
N SER A 699 9.69 -16.23 -28.59
CA SER A 699 8.61 -16.38 -27.61
C SER A 699 8.96 -15.84 -26.23
N THR A 700 10.25 -15.83 -25.86
CA THR A 700 10.76 -15.22 -24.62
C THR A 700 10.48 -13.73 -24.49
N ARG A 701 10.21 -13.03 -25.60
CA ARG A 701 9.86 -11.59 -25.66
C ARG A 701 8.36 -11.35 -25.87
N CYS A 702 7.55 -12.42 -25.89
CA CYS A 702 6.13 -12.37 -26.19
C CYS A 702 5.33 -12.79 -24.96
N ASN A 703 4.42 -11.92 -24.51
CA ASN A 703 3.58 -12.19 -23.33
C ASN A 703 2.50 -13.24 -23.62
N SER A 704 2.13 -13.41 -24.88
CA SER A 704 1.11 -14.34 -25.36
C SER A 704 1.24 -14.58 -26.87
N GLY A 705 0.44 -15.47 -27.44
CA GLY A 705 0.43 -15.78 -28.86
C GLY A 705 -0.41 -17.00 -29.23
N ILE A 706 -0.26 -17.49 -30.46
CA ILE A 706 -0.82 -18.75 -30.95
C ILE A 706 0.23 -19.59 -31.67
N LEU A 707 -0.02 -20.90 -31.72
CA LEU A 707 0.76 -21.91 -32.42
C LEU A 707 -0.09 -22.46 -33.57
N THR A 708 0.46 -22.47 -34.80
CA THR A 708 -0.30 -22.86 -36.00
C THR A 708 0.50 -23.75 -36.94
N ASP A 709 -0.20 -24.55 -37.75
CA ASP A 709 0.40 -25.21 -38.91
C ASP A 709 0.60 -24.22 -40.08
N ASP A 710 1.37 -24.61 -41.09
CA ASP A 710 1.55 -23.84 -42.33
C ASP A 710 0.25 -23.64 -43.14
N ASP A 711 -0.80 -24.44 -42.89
CA ASP A 711 -2.12 -24.22 -43.50
C ASP A 711 -2.99 -23.18 -42.75
N GLY A 712 -2.49 -22.61 -41.64
CA GLY A 712 -3.22 -21.68 -40.78
C GLY A 712 -4.14 -22.34 -39.76
N THR A 713 -4.12 -23.68 -39.61
CA THR A 713 -4.81 -24.37 -38.52
C THR A 713 -4.18 -24.00 -37.19
N VAL A 714 -4.98 -23.55 -36.22
CA VAL A 714 -4.52 -23.28 -34.86
C VAL A 714 -4.37 -24.59 -34.09
N ARG A 715 -3.16 -24.87 -33.62
CA ARG A 715 -2.79 -26.04 -32.82
C ARG A 715 -2.86 -25.76 -31.32
N GLY A 716 -2.61 -24.51 -30.89
CA GLY A 716 -2.64 -24.15 -29.48
C GLY A 716 -2.42 -22.65 -29.24
N LEU A 717 -2.43 -22.26 -27.97
CA LEU A 717 -2.20 -20.89 -27.51
C LEU A 717 -0.89 -20.83 -26.73
N TRP A 718 -0.19 -19.69 -26.82
CA TRP A 718 0.93 -19.36 -25.94
C TRP A 718 0.40 -18.38 -24.90
N LEU A 719 0.37 -18.80 -23.63
CA LEU A 719 -0.33 -18.07 -22.56
C LEU A 719 0.62 -17.71 -21.41
N PRO A 720 0.37 -16.58 -20.72
CA PRO A 720 0.98 -16.29 -19.43
C PRO A 720 0.23 -17.00 -18.30
N PHE A 721 0.98 -17.68 -17.45
CA PHE A 721 0.53 -18.42 -16.27
C PHE A 721 1.01 -17.69 -15.00
N LEU A 722 0.12 -17.56 -14.01
CA LEU A 722 0.43 -16.91 -12.74
C LEU A 722 1.29 -17.83 -11.84
N GLY A 723 2.43 -17.31 -11.36
CA GLY A 723 3.36 -18.05 -10.50
C GLY A 723 3.42 -17.55 -9.05
N GLU A 724 4.54 -17.83 -8.39
CA GLU A 724 4.84 -17.32 -7.06
C GLU A 724 5.13 -15.81 -7.05
N ARG A 725 4.90 -15.16 -5.90
CA ARG A 725 5.28 -13.77 -5.65
C ARG A 725 6.66 -13.72 -4.95
N LEU A 726 7.60 -13.00 -5.53
CA LEU A 726 8.98 -12.84 -5.06
C LEU A 726 9.33 -11.35 -4.98
N GLU A 727 9.81 -10.85 -3.84
CA GLU A 727 10.19 -9.43 -3.66
C GLU A 727 9.10 -8.45 -4.16
N ASN A 728 7.85 -8.70 -3.74
CA ASN A 728 6.62 -8.01 -4.18
C ASN A 728 6.26 -8.10 -5.67
N LYS A 729 7.09 -8.71 -6.54
CA LYS A 729 6.82 -8.93 -7.97
C LYS A 729 6.19 -10.30 -8.23
N GLU A 730 5.32 -10.36 -9.22
CA GLU A 730 4.78 -11.63 -9.70
C GLU A 730 5.72 -12.32 -10.68
N LYS A 731 5.97 -13.61 -10.48
CA LYS A 731 6.56 -14.44 -11.52
C LYS A 731 5.48 -14.87 -12.52
N VAL A 732 5.81 -14.78 -13.80
CA VAL A 732 4.95 -15.19 -14.90
C VAL A 732 5.66 -16.28 -15.69
N TYR A 733 4.99 -17.42 -15.86
CA TYR A 733 5.48 -18.52 -16.69
C TYR A 733 4.82 -18.41 -18.07
N LEU A 734 5.61 -18.54 -19.14
CA LEU A 734 5.11 -18.51 -20.52
C LEU A 734 5.15 -19.93 -21.07
N MET A 735 3.97 -20.48 -21.39
CA MET A 735 3.80 -21.89 -21.76
C MET A 735 2.71 -22.05 -22.82
N GLY A 736 2.81 -23.10 -23.64
CA GLY A 736 1.78 -23.45 -24.61
C GLY A 736 0.66 -24.31 -24.00
N LEU A 737 -0.58 -24.10 -24.45
CA LEU A 737 -1.76 -24.92 -24.16
C LEU A 737 -2.28 -25.50 -25.49
N ASP A 738 -2.63 -26.80 -25.52
CA ASP A 738 -3.18 -27.42 -26.72
C ASP A 738 -4.62 -26.95 -26.95
N ILE A 739 -5.01 -26.73 -28.21
CA ILE A 739 -6.38 -26.30 -28.50
C ILE A 739 -7.41 -27.40 -28.16
N MET A 740 -6.98 -28.67 -28.16
CA MET A 740 -7.82 -29.81 -27.78
C MET A 740 -8.34 -29.72 -26.33
N ASP A 741 -7.58 -29.12 -25.42
CA ASP A 741 -8.00 -28.94 -24.02
C ASP A 741 -9.13 -27.90 -23.86
N CYS A 742 -9.32 -27.05 -24.87
CA CYS A 742 -10.38 -26.04 -24.92
C CYS A 742 -11.60 -26.48 -25.75
N GLN A 743 -11.45 -27.51 -26.60
CA GLN A 743 -12.35 -27.79 -27.72
C GLN A 743 -13.79 -28.10 -27.26
N GLU A 744 -13.96 -28.94 -26.24
CA GLU A 744 -15.29 -29.34 -25.76
C GLU A 744 -16.07 -28.16 -25.15
N VAL A 745 -15.39 -27.32 -24.36
CA VAL A 745 -15.96 -26.07 -23.81
C VAL A 745 -16.39 -25.11 -24.94
N ILE A 746 -15.53 -24.97 -25.96
CA ILE A 746 -15.82 -24.14 -27.14
C ILE A 746 -17.06 -24.66 -27.88
N ASP A 747 -17.18 -25.98 -28.09
CA ASP A 747 -18.29 -26.58 -28.83
C ASP A 747 -19.62 -26.49 -28.05
N ILE A 748 -19.59 -26.63 -26.72
CA ILE A 748 -20.78 -26.41 -25.87
C ILE A 748 -21.29 -24.96 -26.01
N LEU A 749 -20.39 -23.97 -25.91
CA LEU A 749 -20.73 -22.55 -26.08
C LEU A 749 -21.20 -22.23 -27.50
N LYS A 750 -20.59 -22.82 -28.52
CA LYS A 750 -21.03 -22.72 -29.91
C LYS A 750 -22.41 -23.33 -30.13
N ASN A 751 -22.79 -24.36 -29.40
CA ASN A 751 -24.13 -24.93 -29.44
C ASN A 751 -25.14 -24.17 -28.56
N GLY A 752 -24.70 -23.16 -27.81
CA GLY A 752 -25.54 -22.31 -26.95
C GLY A 752 -25.77 -22.86 -25.54
N GLY A 753 -25.12 -23.96 -25.18
CA GLY A 753 -25.12 -24.50 -23.82
C GLY A 753 -24.15 -23.74 -22.90
N LYS A 754 -24.32 -23.91 -21.58
CA LYS A 754 -23.35 -23.45 -20.59
C LYS A 754 -22.40 -24.60 -20.22
N PRO A 755 -21.09 -24.47 -20.42
CA PRO A 755 -20.12 -25.51 -20.05
C PRO A 755 -19.93 -25.55 -18.52
N ARG A 756 -19.88 -26.77 -17.97
CA ARG A 756 -19.46 -27.06 -16.59
C ARG A 756 -18.31 -28.06 -16.63
N VAL A 757 -17.41 -27.97 -15.66
CA VAL A 757 -16.26 -28.88 -15.52
C VAL A 757 -16.24 -29.44 -14.10
N SER A 758 -16.39 -30.75 -13.98
CA SER A 758 -16.24 -31.47 -12.72
C SER A 758 -14.86 -32.13 -12.68
N ILE A 759 -13.97 -31.64 -11.81
CA ILE A 759 -12.59 -32.14 -11.70
C ILE A 759 -12.47 -33.22 -10.62
N VAL A 760 -11.41 -34.01 -10.69
CA VAL A 760 -10.90 -34.72 -9.50
C VAL A 760 -10.09 -33.71 -8.70
N ASP A 761 -10.57 -33.34 -7.50
CA ASP A 761 -10.03 -32.22 -6.73
C ASP A 761 -8.77 -32.60 -5.91
N ALA A 762 -7.73 -33.00 -6.64
CA ALA A 762 -6.40 -33.25 -6.15
C ALA A 762 -5.39 -32.63 -7.11
N GLY A 763 -4.20 -32.25 -6.63
CA GLY A 763 -3.13 -31.74 -7.48
C GLY A 763 -2.15 -32.84 -7.81
N PHE A 764 -1.95 -33.13 -9.09
CA PHE A 764 -1.10 -34.23 -9.54
C PHE A 764 0.31 -33.77 -9.96
N GLY A 765 1.26 -34.69 -9.92
CA GLY A 765 2.61 -34.54 -10.49
C GLY A 765 3.08 -35.89 -11.07
N SER A 766 4.29 -35.95 -11.64
CA SER A 766 4.82 -37.21 -12.17
C SER A 766 6.10 -37.67 -11.47
N ILE A 767 6.31 -38.99 -11.47
CA ILE A 767 7.49 -39.67 -10.92
C ILE A 767 8.05 -40.65 -11.95
N SER A 768 9.37 -40.89 -11.91
CA SER A 768 10.02 -41.88 -12.78
C SER A 768 9.66 -43.31 -12.38
N VAL A 769 9.83 -44.26 -13.31
CA VAL A 769 9.65 -45.71 -13.04
C VAL A 769 10.49 -46.19 -11.85
N LEU A 770 11.69 -45.65 -11.64
CA LEU A 770 12.52 -45.97 -10.46
C LEU A 770 11.84 -45.53 -9.15
N GLN A 771 11.25 -44.33 -9.13
CA GLN A 771 10.51 -43.84 -7.96
C GLN A 771 9.20 -44.63 -7.74
N ALA A 772 8.52 -45.03 -8.82
CA ALA A 772 7.36 -45.93 -8.74
C ALA A 772 7.72 -47.30 -8.13
N ARG A 773 8.85 -47.91 -8.55
CA ARG A 773 9.41 -49.13 -7.93
C ARG A 773 9.68 -48.94 -6.44
N ILE A 774 10.30 -47.83 -6.05
CA ILE A 774 10.60 -47.50 -4.64
C ILE A 774 9.31 -47.34 -3.82
N ARG A 775 8.23 -46.82 -4.42
CA ARG A 775 6.89 -46.70 -3.79
C ARG A 775 6.05 -47.99 -3.86
N GLY A 776 6.64 -49.11 -4.29
CA GLY A 776 5.98 -50.42 -4.28
C GLY A 776 4.99 -50.66 -5.42
N VAL A 777 5.08 -49.94 -6.54
CA VAL A 777 4.30 -50.29 -7.74
C VAL A 777 4.73 -51.68 -8.25
N PRO A 778 3.81 -52.64 -8.41
CA PRO A 778 4.17 -54.00 -8.85
C PRO A 778 4.74 -54.06 -10.27
N GLU A 779 5.61 -55.04 -10.51
CA GLU A 779 6.32 -55.22 -11.79
C GLU A 779 5.36 -55.38 -12.98
N GLU A 780 4.20 -56.00 -12.79
CA GLU A 780 3.15 -56.13 -13.81
C GLU A 780 2.64 -54.78 -14.32
N TRP A 781 2.47 -53.79 -13.43
CA TRP A 781 2.04 -52.44 -13.80
C TRP A 781 3.16 -51.63 -14.42
N ILE A 782 4.41 -51.89 -14.04
CA ILE A 782 5.58 -51.29 -14.69
C ILE A 782 5.76 -51.82 -16.11
N MET A 783 5.71 -53.14 -16.32
CA MET A 783 5.75 -53.74 -17.66
C MET A 783 4.57 -53.28 -18.52
N ARG A 784 3.38 -53.13 -17.93
CA ARG A 784 2.20 -52.57 -18.61
C ARG A 784 2.44 -51.10 -19.02
N MET A 785 2.96 -50.27 -18.11
CA MET A 785 3.34 -48.88 -18.40
C MET A 785 4.40 -48.80 -19.50
N GLU A 786 5.41 -49.65 -19.47
CA GLU A 786 6.47 -49.73 -20.48
C GLU A 786 5.99 -50.22 -21.86
N HIS A 787 4.84 -50.91 -21.92
CA HIS A 787 4.25 -51.40 -23.17
C HIS A 787 3.16 -50.48 -23.76
N GLU A 788 2.30 -49.89 -22.91
CA GLU A 788 1.19 -49.03 -23.33
C GLU A 788 1.62 -47.56 -23.53
N SER A 789 2.72 -47.11 -22.92
CA SER A 789 3.19 -45.72 -23.04
C SER A 789 3.99 -45.46 -24.32
N ASN A 790 3.51 -44.51 -25.14
CA ASN A 790 4.13 -44.22 -26.44
C ASN A 790 5.26 -43.18 -26.40
N ASN A 791 5.23 -42.23 -25.44
CA ASN A 791 6.12 -41.05 -25.44
C ASN A 791 7.03 -40.92 -24.21
N ARG A 792 6.60 -41.42 -23.03
CA ARG A 792 7.27 -41.21 -21.75
C ARG A 792 7.05 -42.38 -20.79
N LEU A 793 8.03 -42.64 -19.95
CA LEU A 793 7.97 -43.66 -18.89
C LEU A 793 7.92 -42.97 -17.52
N GLN A 794 6.70 -42.69 -17.07
CA GLN A 794 6.42 -42.02 -15.80
C GLN A 794 5.12 -42.58 -15.21
N PHE A 795 4.96 -42.46 -13.89
CA PHE A 795 3.66 -42.64 -13.22
C PHE A 795 3.17 -41.30 -12.72
N ILE A 796 1.85 -41.10 -12.71
CA ILE A 796 1.24 -39.92 -12.09
C ILE A 796 1.08 -40.19 -10.58
N THR A 797 1.34 -39.17 -9.77
CA THR A 797 1.20 -39.22 -8.31
C THR A 797 0.41 -38.04 -7.78
N VAL A 798 -0.30 -38.26 -6.68
CA VAL A 798 -1.00 -37.22 -5.94
C VAL A 798 0.03 -36.39 -5.16
N SER A 799 0.21 -35.13 -5.55
CA SER A 799 1.14 -34.18 -4.91
C SER A 799 0.49 -33.36 -3.79
N ARG A 800 -0.84 -33.23 -3.82
CA ARG A 800 -1.70 -32.62 -2.79
C ARG A 800 -3.14 -33.10 -2.99
N VAL A 801 -3.96 -32.95 -1.97
CA VAL A 801 -5.40 -33.22 -1.99
C VAL A 801 -6.09 -31.96 -1.47
N SER A 802 -7.19 -31.55 -2.09
CA SER A 802 -8.00 -30.44 -1.58
C SER A 802 -8.83 -30.89 -0.38
N TYR A 803 -9.16 -29.96 0.53
CA TYR A 803 -10.06 -30.25 1.64
C TYR A 803 -11.38 -30.88 1.17
N THR A 804 -11.79 -31.99 1.78
CA THR A 804 -13.05 -32.69 1.51
C THR A 804 -13.61 -33.35 2.77
N GLU A 805 -14.94 -33.36 2.90
CA GLU A 805 -15.66 -34.12 3.93
C GLU A 805 -15.99 -35.57 3.45
N ASP A 806 -15.67 -35.95 2.20
CA ASP A 806 -15.94 -37.30 1.67
C ASP A 806 -15.02 -38.35 2.34
N THR A 807 -15.59 -39.47 2.83
CA THR A 807 -14.83 -40.52 3.56
C THR A 807 -13.90 -41.38 2.69
N VAL A 808 -13.97 -41.25 1.37
CA VAL A 808 -13.13 -41.97 0.40
C VAL A 808 -12.48 -40.92 -0.50
N HIS A 809 -11.19 -40.68 -0.27
CA HIS A 809 -10.41 -39.68 -0.99
C HIS A 809 -9.04 -40.23 -1.40
N LEU A 810 -8.42 -39.51 -2.34
CA LEU A 810 -7.00 -39.68 -2.66
C LEU A 810 -6.13 -39.18 -1.49
N GLU A 811 -4.89 -39.66 -1.38
CA GLU A 811 -3.93 -39.22 -0.36
C GLU A 811 -2.62 -38.76 -1.00
N THR A 812 -1.96 -37.77 -0.38
CA THR A 812 -0.67 -37.27 -0.86
C THR A 812 0.37 -38.38 -0.83
N GLY A 813 0.93 -38.71 -1.99
CA GLY A 813 1.89 -39.81 -2.16
C GLY A 813 1.35 -40.98 -2.99
N ASP A 814 0.02 -41.13 -3.11
CA ASP A 814 -0.64 -42.14 -3.95
C ASP A 814 -0.04 -42.15 -5.36
N VAL A 815 0.24 -43.34 -5.90
CA VAL A 815 0.66 -43.52 -7.29
C VAL A 815 -0.51 -44.07 -8.08
N ILE A 816 -0.97 -43.34 -9.10
CA ILE A 816 -2.17 -43.67 -9.87
C ILE A 816 -1.80 -44.70 -10.93
N LEU A 817 -2.55 -45.80 -10.97
CA LEU A 817 -2.39 -46.87 -11.95
C LEU A 817 -3.44 -46.78 -13.06
N SER A 818 -4.72 -46.68 -12.69
CA SER A 818 -5.81 -46.62 -13.66
C SER A 818 -7.03 -45.86 -13.14
N VAL A 819 -7.79 -45.27 -14.07
CA VAL A 819 -9.13 -44.70 -13.84
C VAL A 819 -10.11 -45.39 -14.79
N ASP A 820 -11.23 -45.85 -14.27
CA ASP A 820 -12.25 -46.63 -14.99
C ASP A 820 -11.66 -47.81 -15.78
N GLY A 821 -10.64 -48.46 -15.20
CA GLY A 821 -9.89 -49.58 -15.78
C GLY A 821 -8.86 -49.21 -16.87
N ARG A 822 -8.79 -47.95 -17.30
CA ARG A 822 -7.80 -47.45 -18.28
C ARG A 822 -6.53 -47.03 -17.57
N LEU A 823 -5.38 -47.44 -18.10
CA LEU A 823 -4.07 -47.06 -17.56
C LEU A 823 -3.90 -45.53 -17.65
N VAL A 824 -3.43 -44.89 -16.58
CA VAL A 824 -3.11 -43.45 -16.55
C VAL A 824 -1.64 -43.27 -16.90
N THR A 825 -1.36 -42.62 -18.04
CA THR A 825 -0.02 -42.46 -18.61
C THR A 825 0.42 -40.99 -18.67
N GLU A 826 -0.53 -40.08 -18.88
CA GLU A 826 -0.31 -38.64 -18.98
C GLU A 826 -1.32 -37.86 -18.13
N MET A 827 -1.11 -36.55 -17.97
CA MET A 827 -1.99 -35.73 -17.13
C MET A 827 -3.41 -35.63 -17.72
N ASN A 828 -3.54 -35.73 -19.04
CA ASN A 828 -4.80 -35.61 -19.76
C ASN A 828 -5.75 -36.79 -19.49
N ASP A 829 -5.21 -37.95 -19.07
CA ASP A 829 -5.99 -39.13 -18.64
C ASP A 829 -6.77 -38.85 -17.33
N LEU A 830 -6.42 -37.77 -16.62
CA LEU A 830 -7.06 -37.29 -15.38
C LEU A 830 -7.85 -35.98 -15.58
N ASN A 831 -8.10 -35.57 -16.83
CA ASN A 831 -8.91 -34.38 -17.11
C ASN A 831 -10.32 -34.52 -16.53
N GLY A 832 -10.89 -33.39 -16.09
CA GLY A 832 -12.23 -33.33 -15.54
C GLY A 832 -13.31 -33.68 -16.57
N VAL A 833 -14.48 -34.10 -16.10
CA VAL A 833 -15.66 -34.32 -16.94
C VAL A 833 -16.23 -32.95 -17.32
N VAL A 834 -16.15 -32.61 -18.61
CA VAL A 834 -16.80 -31.44 -19.18
C VAL A 834 -18.23 -31.81 -19.60
N SER A 835 -19.18 -30.89 -19.46
CA SER A 835 -20.59 -31.15 -19.80
C SER A 835 -21.36 -29.88 -20.16
N SER A 836 -22.44 -30.04 -20.93
CA SER A 836 -23.42 -28.99 -21.19
C SER A 836 -24.55 -29.05 -20.16
N ALA A 837 -24.87 -27.92 -19.53
CA ALA A 837 -25.83 -27.87 -18.44
C ALA A 837 -27.26 -27.47 -18.87
N ASP A 838 -28.22 -28.36 -18.59
CA ASP A 838 -29.66 -28.08 -18.41
C ASP A 838 -30.10 -28.49 -16.98
N GLY A 839 -29.22 -28.31 -15.98
CA GLY A 839 -29.49 -28.68 -14.58
C GLY A 839 -28.24 -28.75 -13.72
N ILE A 840 -28.38 -29.29 -12.49
CA ILE A 840 -27.25 -29.74 -11.67
C ILE A 840 -26.76 -31.06 -12.26
N LEU A 841 -25.49 -31.12 -12.66
CA LEU A 841 -24.88 -32.39 -13.06
C LEU A 841 -24.66 -33.24 -11.80
N PRO A 842 -25.11 -34.51 -11.74
CA PRO A 842 -24.71 -35.39 -10.65
C PRO A 842 -23.19 -35.60 -10.73
N PRO A 843 -22.45 -35.55 -9.60
CA PRO A 843 -21.01 -35.73 -9.62
C PRO A 843 -20.67 -37.14 -10.11
N ALA A 844 -19.84 -37.24 -11.14
CA ALA A 844 -19.37 -38.53 -11.65
C ALA A 844 -18.50 -39.21 -10.59
N ILE A 845 -18.73 -40.50 -10.37
CA ILE A 845 -17.89 -41.37 -9.54
C ILE A 845 -16.98 -42.14 -10.48
N LEU A 846 -15.68 -42.01 -10.27
CA LEU A 846 -14.62 -42.63 -11.06
C LEU A 846 -13.97 -43.76 -10.26
N ASP A 847 -13.75 -44.91 -10.90
CA ASP A 847 -13.12 -46.08 -10.29
C ASP A 847 -11.59 -45.97 -10.42
N PHE A 848 -10.94 -45.43 -9.39
CA PHE A 848 -9.49 -45.29 -9.29
C PHE A 848 -8.85 -46.56 -8.75
N LYS A 849 -7.73 -46.96 -9.35
CA LYS A 849 -6.78 -47.92 -8.78
C LYS A 849 -5.46 -47.21 -8.51
N VAL A 850 -5.00 -47.22 -7.26
CA VAL A 850 -3.78 -46.55 -6.81
C VAL A 850 -2.86 -47.51 -6.06
N VAL A 851 -1.59 -47.12 -5.90
CA VAL A 851 -0.68 -47.72 -4.93
C VAL A 851 -0.51 -46.76 -3.75
N ARG A 852 -0.92 -47.20 -2.56
CA ARG A 852 -0.79 -46.52 -1.28
C ARG A 852 0.00 -47.41 -0.33
N ASP A 853 1.05 -46.87 0.27
CA ASP A 853 1.97 -47.62 1.15
C ASP A 853 2.44 -48.98 0.60
N GLY A 854 2.70 -49.03 -0.72
CA GLY A 854 3.13 -50.24 -1.44
C GLY A 854 2.04 -51.29 -1.71
N ASN A 855 0.77 -50.99 -1.42
CA ASN A 855 -0.37 -51.88 -1.67
C ASN A 855 -1.29 -51.30 -2.74
N ILE A 856 -1.87 -52.16 -3.59
CA ILE A 856 -2.91 -51.73 -4.53
C ILE A 856 -4.23 -51.50 -3.76
N VAL A 857 -4.82 -50.32 -3.95
CA VAL A 857 -6.11 -49.92 -3.36
C VAL A 857 -7.05 -49.49 -4.48
N ASP A 858 -8.30 -49.98 -4.42
CA ASP A 858 -9.39 -49.55 -5.29
C ASP A 858 -10.25 -48.50 -4.56
N LEU A 859 -10.42 -47.34 -5.19
CA LEU A 859 -11.07 -46.15 -4.62
C LEU A 859 -12.17 -45.65 -5.55
N LYS A 860 -13.30 -45.23 -4.98
CA LYS A 860 -14.40 -44.59 -5.72
C LYS A 860 -14.33 -43.09 -5.48
N ILE A 861 -13.69 -42.37 -6.40
CA ILE A 861 -13.44 -40.93 -6.25
C ILE A 861 -14.54 -40.14 -6.96
N LYS A 862 -15.14 -39.22 -6.21
CA LYS A 862 -16.21 -38.33 -6.68
C LYS A 862 -15.59 -37.08 -7.30
N THR A 863 -16.09 -36.67 -8.46
CA THR A 863 -15.71 -35.41 -9.10
C THR A 863 -16.46 -34.23 -8.49
N VAL A 864 -15.85 -33.05 -8.49
CA VAL A 864 -16.35 -31.83 -7.86
C VAL A 864 -16.40 -30.70 -8.89
N GLU A 865 -17.52 -29.98 -8.95
CA GLU A 865 -17.63 -28.72 -9.69
C GLU A 865 -17.06 -27.59 -8.83
N VAL A 866 -16.03 -26.90 -9.32
CA VAL A 866 -15.42 -25.77 -8.61
C VAL A 866 -16.35 -24.56 -8.69
N GLN A 867 -16.76 -24.03 -7.54
CA GLN A 867 -17.56 -22.81 -7.46
C GLN A 867 -16.63 -21.60 -7.47
N GLU A 868 -16.96 -20.63 -8.32
CA GLU A 868 -16.33 -19.32 -8.37
C GLU A 868 -16.99 -18.38 -7.36
N THR A 869 -16.24 -17.44 -6.78
CA THR A 869 -16.74 -16.53 -5.74
C THR A 869 -17.89 -15.67 -6.28
N ASP A 870 -19.06 -15.74 -5.63
CA ASP A 870 -20.29 -15.02 -6.00
C ASP A 870 -20.79 -14.03 -4.91
N HIS A 871 -20.12 -14.02 -3.74
CA HIS A 871 -20.50 -13.24 -2.57
C HIS A 871 -19.26 -12.89 -1.74
N PHE A 872 -19.11 -11.60 -1.42
CA PHE A 872 -18.11 -11.12 -0.46
C PHE A 872 -18.61 -9.88 0.30
N VAL A 873 -17.91 -9.56 1.38
CA VAL A 873 -18.26 -8.52 2.35
C VAL A 873 -17.05 -7.63 2.60
N ILE A 874 -17.25 -6.32 2.57
CA ILE A 874 -16.30 -5.34 3.06
C ILE A 874 -16.70 -5.01 4.49
N PHE A 875 -15.80 -5.21 5.45
CA PHE A 875 -16.02 -4.87 6.86
C PHE A 875 -14.72 -4.35 7.46
N ALA A 876 -14.79 -3.21 8.16
CA ALA A 876 -13.65 -2.61 8.87
C ALA A 876 -12.40 -2.44 7.99
N GLY A 877 -12.57 -2.24 6.68
CA GLY A 877 -11.51 -2.14 5.67
C GLY A 877 -10.80 -3.45 5.29
N SER A 878 -11.38 -4.60 5.63
CA SER A 878 -11.01 -5.92 5.08
C SER A 878 -12.04 -6.43 4.07
N ILE A 879 -11.59 -7.26 3.12
CA ILE A 879 -12.45 -8.02 2.20
C ILE A 879 -12.52 -9.46 2.70
N LEU A 880 -13.76 -9.91 2.87
CA LEU A 880 -14.15 -11.13 3.54
C LEU A 880 -15.03 -11.96 2.61
N GLN A 881 -14.68 -13.23 2.40
CA GLN A 881 -15.40 -14.14 1.50
C GLN A 881 -15.47 -15.56 2.07
N GLU A 882 -16.16 -16.47 1.39
CA GLU A 882 -16.03 -17.90 1.69
C GLU A 882 -14.67 -18.43 1.16
N PRO A 883 -14.13 -19.54 1.72
CA PRO A 883 -12.83 -20.06 1.32
C PRO A 883 -12.81 -20.54 -0.13
N HIS A 884 -12.32 -19.70 -1.03
CA HIS A 884 -12.22 -20.00 -2.47
C HIS A 884 -11.29 -21.20 -2.74
N HIS A 885 -11.43 -21.85 -3.90
CA HIS A 885 -10.80 -23.14 -4.24
C HIS A 885 -9.30 -23.25 -3.94
N ALA A 886 -8.54 -22.16 -4.14
CA ALA A 886 -7.10 -22.15 -3.85
C ALA A 886 -6.77 -22.32 -2.35
N VAL A 887 -7.65 -21.87 -1.45
CA VAL A 887 -7.57 -22.08 0.00
C VAL A 887 -7.81 -23.56 0.33
N LEU A 888 -8.85 -24.15 -0.27
CA LEU A 888 -9.17 -25.58 -0.12
C LEU A 888 -8.02 -26.49 -0.61
N GLN A 889 -7.31 -26.09 -1.66
CA GLN A 889 -6.10 -26.77 -2.16
C GLN A 889 -4.85 -26.65 -1.26
N ALA A 890 -4.89 -25.77 -0.25
CA ALA A 890 -3.73 -25.36 0.53
C ALA A 890 -3.85 -25.71 2.03
N MET A 891 -5.02 -26.16 2.48
CA MET A 891 -5.32 -26.51 3.88
C MET A 891 -5.83 -27.95 4.00
N VAL A 892 -5.41 -28.65 5.05
CA VAL A 892 -5.84 -30.04 5.34
C VAL A 892 -7.13 -30.07 6.16
N ASP A 893 -7.35 -29.05 6.99
CA ASP A 893 -8.56 -28.85 7.78
C ASP A 893 -8.94 -27.37 7.67
N VAL A 894 -10.12 -27.07 7.09
CA VAL A 894 -10.55 -25.70 6.77
C VAL A 894 -11.56 -25.24 7.84
N PRO A 895 -11.26 -24.17 8.59
CA PRO A 895 -12.19 -23.63 9.57
C PRO A 895 -13.52 -23.20 8.94
N LYS A 896 -14.63 -23.61 9.57
CA LYS A 896 -15.96 -23.05 9.25
C LYS A 896 -15.97 -21.59 9.69
N GLY A 897 -16.15 -20.67 8.74
CA GLY A 897 -16.12 -19.24 9.02
C GLY A 897 -15.87 -18.38 7.80
N VAL A 898 -15.58 -17.11 8.08
CA VAL A 898 -15.42 -16.06 7.08
C VAL A 898 -13.94 -15.78 6.83
N TYR A 899 -13.48 -15.95 5.60
CA TYR A 899 -12.07 -15.88 5.22
C TYR A 899 -11.66 -14.48 4.75
N CYS A 900 -10.57 -13.95 5.30
CA CYS A 900 -10.01 -12.64 4.94
C CYS A 900 -9.01 -12.76 3.78
N THR A 901 -9.33 -12.20 2.61
CA THR A 901 -8.43 -12.16 1.44
C THR A 901 -7.62 -10.87 1.34
N PHE A 902 -8.12 -9.76 1.87
CA PHE A 902 -7.46 -8.44 1.78
C PHE A 902 -7.72 -7.56 3.01
N ARG A 903 -6.80 -6.64 3.31
CA ARG A 903 -6.93 -5.59 4.34
C ARG A 903 -6.31 -4.28 3.82
N GLY A 904 -6.97 -3.15 4.06
CA GLY A 904 -6.44 -1.82 3.71
C GLY A 904 -5.37 -1.32 4.67
N GLU A 905 -4.47 -0.45 4.20
CA GLU A 905 -3.27 0.02 4.92
C GLU A 905 -3.57 0.97 6.10
N SER A 906 -4.75 1.60 6.11
CA SER A 906 -5.27 2.45 7.20
C SER A 906 -6.44 1.81 7.97
N SER A 907 -6.78 0.56 7.66
CA SER A 907 -8.03 -0.06 8.11
C SER A 907 -8.04 -0.41 9.61
N PRO A 908 -9.20 -0.35 10.29
CA PRO A 908 -9.35 -0.93 11.63
C PRO A 908 -9.02 -2.44 11.66
N ALA A 909 -9.27 -3.16 10.56
CA ALA A 909 -8.83 -4.53 10.38
C ALA A 909 -7.30 -4.67 10.56
N LEU A 910 -6.49 -3.81 9.93
CA LEU A 910 -5.04 -3.79 10.16
C LEU A 910 -4.70 -3.37 11.59
N GLN A 911 -5.29 -2.27 12.08
CA GLN A 911 -4.99 -1.70 13.41
C GLN A 911 -5.21 -2.69 14.56
N TYR A 912 -6.26 -3.51 14.47
CA TYR A 912 -6.62 -4.47 15.51
C TYR A 912 -6.17 -5.91 15.20
N GLY A 913 -5.34 -6.12 14.17
CA GLY A 913 -4.62 -7.37 13.95
C GLY A 913 -5.30 -8.43 13.09
N ILE A 914 -6.33 -8.08 12.31
CA ILE A 914 -6.86 -8.97 11.27
C ILE A 914 -5.84 -9.06 10.11
N SER A 915 -5.40 -10.28 9.82
CA SER A 915 -4.53 -10.54 8.67
C SER A 915 -5.27 -11.19 7.51
N ALA A 916 -4.79 -10.90 6.29
CA ALA A 916 -5.08 -11.78 5.16
C ALA A 916 -4.68 -13.22 5.53
N THR A 917 -5.45 -14.19 5.04
CA THR A 917 -5.47 -15.61 5.44
C THR A 917 -6.09 -15.96 6.79
N ASN A 918 -6.58 -15.00 7.59
CA ASN A 918 -7.31 -15.33 8.83
C ASN A 918 -8.78 -15.70 8.56
N PHE A 919 -9.29 -16.60 9.40
CA PHE A 919 -10.70 -16.97 9.45
C PHE A 919 -11.36 -16.30 10.65
N ILE A 920 -12.42 -15.53 10.44
CA ILE A 920 -13.29 -15.02 11.52
C ILE A 920 -14.31 -16.11 11.84
N THR A 921 -14.24 -16.63 13.06
CA THR A 921 -15.10 -17.74 13.52
C THR A 921 -16.21 -17.26 14.44
N HIS A 922 -16.00 -16.18 15.19
CA HIS A 922 -17.01 -15.61 16.08
C HIS A 922 -16.90 -14.09 16.16
N VAL A 923 -18.05 -13.44 16.34
CA VAL A 923 -18.16 -12.01 16.68
C VAL A 923 -19.10 -11.87 17.90
N ASN A 924 -18.64 -11.21 18.96
CA ASN A 924 -19.35 -11.05 20.23
C ASN A 924 -19.92 -12.37 20.80
N GLU A 925 -19.09 -13.43 20.82
CA GLU A 925 -19.44 -14.81 21.23
C GLU A 925 -20.45 -15.54 20.31
N ILE A 926 -20.99 -14.90 19.27
CA ILE A 926 -21.84 -15.54 18.27
C ILE A 926 -20.95 -16.17 17.20
N GLU A 927 -21.13 -17.46 16.93
CA GLU A 927 -20.45 -18.18 15.84
C GLU A 927 -20.88 -17.62 14.47
N THR A 928 -19.92 -17.43 13.58
CA THR A 928 -20.12 -16.85 12.24
C THR A 928 -19.65 -17.84 11.17
N PRO A 929 -20.37 -18.95 10.93
CA PRO A 929 -19.92 -20.03 10.05
C PRO A 929 -20.00 -19.71 8.56
N ASN A 930 -20.64 -18.59 8.19
CA ASN A 930 -20.76 -18.07 6.82
C ASN A 930 -20.96 -16.55 6.82
N LEU A 931 -20.91 -15.95 5.62
CA LEU A 931 -21.03 -14.50 5.41
C LEU A 931 -22.39 -13.94 5.83
N ASP A 932 -23.49 -14.66 5.59
CA ASP A 932 -24.85 -14.19 5.90
C ASP A 932 -25.04 -13.99 7.42
N ILE A 933 -24.55 -14.93 8.24
CA ILE A 933 -24.59 -14.83 9.71
C ILE A 933 -23.62 -13.76 10.20
N PHE A 934 -22.41 -13.69 9.62
CA PHE A 934 -21.44 -12.63 9.93
C PHE A 934 -22.04 -11.23 9.71
N LEU A 935 -22.61 -10.97 8.52
CA LEU A 935 -23.29 -9.72 8.18
C LEU A 935 -24.40 -9.38 9.18
N LYS A 936 -25.24 -10.37 9.51
CA LYS A 936 -26.32 -10.19 10.49
C LYS A 936 -25.82 -9.80 11.87
N VAL A 937 -24.66 -10.33 12.31
CA VAL A 937 -24.06 -9.96 13.61
C VAL A 937 -23.42 -8.57 13.52
N VAL A 938 -22.57 -8.29 12.52
CA VAL A 938 -21.86 -7.00 12.46
C VAL A 938 -22.80 -5.81 12.26
N LYS A 939 -23.91 -5.97 11.55
CA LYS A 939 -24.97 -4.95 11.40
C LYS A 939 -25.66 -4.57 12.73
N THR A 940 -25.42 -5.30 13.83
CA THR A 940 -25.94 -4.95 15.19
C THR A 940 -24.93 -4.20 16.06
N ILE A 941 -23.67 -4.08 15.62
CA ILE A 941 -22.63 -3.40 16.37
C ILE A 941 -22.77 -1.89 16.12
N PRO A 942 -22.84 -1.03 17.15
CA PRO A 942 -22.86 0.42 16.97
C PRO A 942 -21.56 0.95 16.34
N ASP A 943 -21.63 2.12 15.70
CA ASP A 943 -20.43 2.83 15.25
C ASP A 943 -19.52 3.22 16.43
N ASN A 944 -18.22 3.36 16.16
CA ASN A 944 -17.18 3.75 17.12
C ASN A 944 -17.20 2.91 18.42
N SER A 945 -17.52 1.62 18.32
CA SER A 945 -17.65 0.71 19.47
C SER A 945 -16.80 -0.55 19.32
N TYR A 946 -16.38 -1.12 20.46
CA TYR A 946 -15.55 -2.32 20.47
C TYR A 946 -16.41 -3.60 20.37
N CYS A 947 -16.02 -4.49 19.46
CA CYS A 947 -16.51 -5.86 19.38
C CYS A 947 -15.37 -6.85 19.66
N LYS A 948 -15.72 -8.00 20.25
CA LYS A 948 -14.79 -9.11 20.46
C LYS A 948 -14.85 -10.06 19.27
N MET A 949 -13.71 -10.40 18.69
CA MET A 949 -13.65 -11.35 17.58
C MET A 949 -12.78 -12.55 17.96
N ARG A 950 -13.21 -13.77 17.61
CA ARG A 950 -12.34 -14.95 17.60
C ARG A 950 -11.91 -15.22 16.17
N LEU A 951 -10.61 -15.33 15.98
CA LEU A 951 -10.01 -15.62 14.69
C LEU A 951 -9.19 -16.92 14.75
N MET A 952 -8.92 -17.47 13.59
CA MET A 952 -7.97 -18.54 13.39
C MET A 952 -6.93 -18.12 12.36
N THR A 953 -5.66 -18.44 12.61
CA THR A 953 -4.61 -18.31 11.59
C THR A 953 -4.80 -19.37 10.50
N PHE A 954 -4.07 -19.23 9.40
CA PHE A 954 -4.02 -20.23 8.33
C PHE A 954 -3.51 -21.61 8.80
N ASP A 955 -2.67 -21.64 9.85
CA ASP A 955 -2.17 -22.87 10.47
C ASP A 955 -3.06 -23.38 11.62
N ASN A 956 -4.35 -23.03 11.60
CA ASN A 956 -5.37 -23.41 12.58
C ASN A 956 -5.04 -23.04 14.05
N VAL A 957 -4.28 -21.96 14.27
CA VAL A 957 -4.02 -21.43 15.63
C VAL A 957 -5.13 -20.43 16.01
N PRO A 958 -5.95 -20.71 17.04
CA PRO A 958 -7.01 -19.81 17.46
C PRO A 958 -6.46 -18.65 18.30
N PHE A 959 -6.98 -17.45 18.06
CA PHE A 959 -6.69 -16.25 18.86
C PHE A 959 -7.94 -15.36 18.96
N ALA A 960 -7.86 -14.30 19.78
CA ALA A 960 -8.94 -13.33 19.93
C ALA A 960 -8.40 -11.90 19.97
N ILE A 961 -9.18 -10.99 19.40
CA ILE A 961 -8.90 -9.55 19.38
C ILE A 961 -10.13 -8.76 19.84
N SER A 962 -9.90 -7.52 20.27
CA SER A 962 -10.93 -6.48 20.31
C SER A 962 -10.73 -5.56 19.11
N LEU A 963 -11.75 -5.40 18.28
CA LEU A 963 -11.75 -4.47 17.14
C LEU A 963 -12.75 -3.35 17.40
N LYS A 964 -12.35 -2.09 17.15
CA LYS A 964 -13.24 -0.94 17.18
C LYS A 964 -13.81 -0.66 15.80
N THR A 965 -15.13 -0.57 15.68
CA THR A 965 -15.81 -0.21 14.43
C THR A 965 -15.62 1.25 14.07
N ASN A 966 -15.67 1.57 12.77
CA ASN A 966 -15.66 2.94 12.26
C ASN A 966 -16.39 2.99 10.91
N TYR A 967 -17.71 3.06 10.95
CA TYR A 967 -18.55 3.07 9.75
C TYR A 967 -18.59 4.43 9.05
N HIS A 968 -18.02 5.48 9.65
CA HIS A 968 -17.89 6.79 9.02
C HIS A 968 -16.84 6.79 7.89
N TYR A 969 -15.70 6.13 8.09
CA TYR A 969 -14.66 5.98 7.05
C TYR A 969 -14.55 4.56 6.47
N PHE A 970 -15.02 3.53 7.19
CA PHE A 970 -14.98 2.13 6.76
C PHE A 970 -16.38 1.51 6.90
N PRO A 971 -17.36 1.92 6.07
CA PRO A 971 -18.70 1.34 6.07
C PRO A 971 -18.67 -0.17 5.81
N THR A 972 -19.72 -0.87 6.20
CA THR A 972 -19.88 -2.28 5.85
C THR A 972 -20.58 -2.36 4.50
N ALA A 973 -20.05 -3.13 3.55
CA ALA A 973 -20.70 -3.36 2.26
C ALA A 973 -20.84 -4.87 1.97
N GLU A 974 -21.91 -5.23 1.28
CA GLU A 974 -22.20 -6.59 0.81
C GLU A 974 -22.20 -6.56 -0.72
N LEU A 975 -21.34 -7.34 -1.35
CA LEU A 975 -21.27 -7.45 -2.81
C LEU A 975 -21.64 -8.88 -3.21
N LYS A 976 -22.74 -9.03 -3.93
CA LYS A 976 -23.33 -10.33 -4.28
C LYS A 976 -23.73 -10.37 -5.75
N ARG A 977 -23.45 -11.47 -6.41
CA ARG A 977 -23.81 -11.70 -7.80
C ARG A 977 -25.30 -12.08 -7.91
N ASP A 978 -26.01 -11.40 -8.79
CA ASP A 978 -27.41 -11.71 -9.09
C ASP A 978 -27.53 -12.93 -10.03
N ASN A 979 -28.27 -13.94 -9.59
CA ASN A 979 -28.38 -15.23 -10.28
C ASN A 979 -29.07 -15.18 -11.66
N ILE A 980 -29.78 -14.10 -11.99
CA ILE A 980 -30.56 -13.95 -13.23
C ILE A 980 -29.77 -13.12 -14.26
N THR A 981 -29.29 -11.96 -13.83
CA THR A 981 -28.59 -10.98 -14.66
C THR A 981 -27.07 -11.20 -14.70
N HIS A 982 -26.53 -12.05 -13.81
CA HIS A 982 -25.11 -12.33 -13.62
C HIS A 982 -24.26 -11.10 -13.25
N LYS A 983 -24.90 -9.99 -12.84
CA LYS A 983 -24.24 -8.76 -12.41
C LYS A 983 -23.94 -8.79 -10.93
N TRP A 984 -22.83 -8.15 -10.55
CA TRP A 984 -22.53 -7.84 -9.16
C TRP A 984 -23.39 -6.66 -8.69
N ILE A 985 -23.98 -6.81 -7.50
CA ILE A 985 -24.78 -5.80 -6.82
C ILE A 985 -24.12 -5.52 -5.48
N GLU A 986 -23.77 -4.26 -5.25
CA GLU A 986 -23.31 -3.75 -3.97
C GLU A 986 -24.50 -3.22 -3.14
N LYS A 987 -24.39 -3.35 -1.81
CA LYS A 987 -25.25 -2.71 -0.82
C LYS A 987 -24.39 -2.12 0.28
N GLU A 988 -24.46 -0.81 0.50
CA GLU A 988 -23.75 -0.14 1.60
C GLU A 988 -24.63 -0.09 2.86
N PHE A 989 -24.02 -0.38 4.02
CA PHE A 989 -24.64 -0.30 5.34
C PHE A 989 -23.91 0.73 6.20
N THR A 990 -24.47 1.94 6.26
CA THR A 990 -24.04 3.00 7.18
C THR A 990 -24.71 2.79 8.55
N GLY A 991 -23.93 2.63 9.62
CA GLY A 991 -24.39 2.13 10.93
C GLY A 991 -25.41 2.97 11.73
N ASN A 992 -26.02 4.01 11.15
CA ASN A 992 -26.98 4.91 11.81
C ASN A 992 -28.41 4.91 11.22
N SER A 993 -28.72 4.07 10.23
CA SER A 993 -30.08 3.99 9.68
C SER A 993 -30.44 2.65 9.04
N GLN A 994 -31.72 2.27 9.09
CA GLN A 994 -32.32 1.18 8.30
C GLN A 994 -32.48 1.55 6.80
N SER A 995 -31.70 2.51 6.31
CA SER A 995 -31.71 2.91 4.90
C SER A 995 -30.60 2.18 4.16
N GLU A 996 -30.95 1.07 3.50
CA GLU A 996 -30.09 0.47 2.48
C GLU A 996 -29.88 1.49 1.34
N LYS A 997 -28.66 1.55 0.79
CA LYS A 997 -28.32 2.27 -0.43
C LYS A 997 -27.80 1.30 -1.49
#